data_AF-E6M5T0-F1
#
_entry.id   AF-E6M5T0-F1
#
_cell.length_a   1.000
_cell.length_b   1.000
_cell.length_c   1.000
_cell.angle_alpha   90.00
_cell.angle_beta   90.00
_cell.angle_gamma   90.00
#
_symmetry.space_group_name_H-M   'P 1'
#
loop_
_entity.id
_entity.type
_entity.pdbx_description
1 polymer ?
#
loop_
_entity_poly.entity_id
_entity_poly.type
_entity_poly.pdbx_seq_one_letter_code
_entity_poly.pdbx_strand_id
1 'polypeptide(L)'
;MDTGEVDQGQYDGRGDVLAVGTAGMLVDWDTFRRLDGFDPHLGPFGDGLEFSRRVRLAGYRVMVAPHAVVYHKMAGYFGLRGPDGGRPARSARSFDPTGRDADANGKLEPNPKRSFAARRTAQLHNWMVAAPWWQFIFLPLAVLVLGALRVLWRIITKEPKLAAGEVKSTLVTVFRPFAAWQSRLRRARQSKISPRTLRPLQAKSSQIRQAKTTARRVAKDQRRPQIPDGVARRNFYTEKSLDRTLVWSVAAALILVALVGWRFAIGGVSGGALANLPASNRDFWNDLISGWIPAGLGYGSTVGAADPLGLEVASLGQVAGLVGVKGAVVLAVLLFATLPLAWLSAWWASGVLTDSRTLRALAALSWTLSPNLLVSMGLGQLPVWILAVSVPLFVGSLARGTGMPVTRTVMGEIEPVTVSVHSAAIIQVGIAALTGFLTVSASVIMVIPVVLLVGLAMLKGVANPLYVGAQAETRASTFSRIPARLRLKAVHALIVLSPAVLLALPTAMRTVSSPAQWSLWLSSLSVPLPVSMPNWWDLLTAWPLDVAATALPIALPGWQILAFLPLGLLLLTVVVGVIIPGRSTGAHWSLLFALGGVVTAWLASSTPVSVSGADAVCAWGGPGLAVFHAGLITSALFSMGRLELTMPVEIANWSNRSAKAVVAAALLIPVLGATPVLVNQFAAPADSGFNALKTFREASLPATVAQGQSSPRHLRALNLEVASAPHQSTLVTASLWRDWRDTTFEASPYLKLKNYRNVTGSRTPDAADAVLQTTVAAVLGGSTPKLGEQLAQLNVNFIIVPPSRDAATTALVNTLDSAAPLERITTTEAGTVWRLADSATASLARIAPAQWKGGHPSWPTGEVKAQALNVRGGKARVPEGPAGRLLALSERADSSFTVRFNGKIIDPVETGQWNALYQLPPSSGTVTITYAYLPHQLWGAVLLVSLLIALAAALPLRRVSEVRL
;
A
#
# COMPACT_ATOMS: atom_id res chain seq x y z
N MET A 1 -15.82 -46.95 3.72
CA MET A 1 -16.77 -45.92 3.26
C MET A 1 -16.58 -44.66 4.09
N ASP A 2 -15.92 -43.65 3.53
CA ASP A 2 -15.93 -42.29 4.06
C ASP A 2 -17.31 -41.63 3.82
N THR A 3 -17.70 -40.65 4.64
CA THR A 3 -19.01 -39.98 4.46
C THR A 3 -19.10 -39.25 3.12
N GLY A 4 -20.02 -39.70 2.26
CA GLY A 4 -20.22 -39.18 0.89
C GLY A 4 -19.38 -39.88 -0.18
N GLU A 5 -18.62 -40.91 0.18
CA GLU A 5 -18.12 -41.89 -0.78
C GLU A 5 -19.30 -42.73 -1.30
N VAL A 6 -19.38 -42.98 -2.61
CA VAL A 6 -20.37 -43.90 -3.17
C VAL A 6 -19.84 -45.32 -3.05
N ASP A 7 -20.66 -46.25 -2.58
CA ASP A 7 -20.30 -47.66 -2.54
C ASP A 7 -20.46 -48.27 -3.93
N GLN A 8 -19.37 -48.80 -4.47
CA GLN A 8 -19.32 -49.55 -5.73
C GLN A 8 -18.83 -50.98 -5.49
N GLY A 9 -19.04 -51.50 -4.27
CA GLY A 9 -18.55 -52.80 -3.82
C GLY A 9 -17.05 -52.81 -3.50
N GLN A 10 -16.40 -51.63 -3.44
CA GLN A 10 -14.95 -51.53 -3.25
C GLN A 10 -14.46 -51.99 -1.86
N TYR A 11 -15.38 -52.32 -0.95
CA TYR A 11 -15.09 -52.78 0.41
C TYR A 11 -15.70 -54.14 0.78
N ASP A 12 -16.37 -54.83 -0.15
CA ASP A 12 -17.13 -56.06 0.13
C ASP A 12 -16.23 -57.28 0.40
N GLY A 13 -14.99 -57.26 -0.10
CA GLY A 13 -14.02 -58.33 0.09
C GLY A 13 -13.33 -58.29 1.46
N ARG A 14 -13.09 -59.46 2.07
CA ARG A 14 -12.20 -59.60 3.24
C ARG A 14 -10.75 -59.30 2.83
N GLY A 15 -10.34 -58.04 3.00
CA GLY A 15 -9.02 -57.54 2.61
C GLY A 15 -8.06 -57.28 3.77
N ASP A 16 -6.76 -57.45 3.50
CA ASP A 16 -5.67 -57.02 4.37
C ASP A 16 -5.51 -55.48 4.31
N VAL A 17 -5.59 -54.79 5.45
CA VAL A 17 -5.43 -53.32 5.54
C VAL A 17 -4.30 -52.91 6.47
N LEU A 18 -3.70 -51.74 6.21
CA LEU A 18 -2.60 -51.23 7.04
C LEU A 18 -3.00 -51.00 8.50
N ALA A 19 -4.23 -50.52 8.73
CA ALA A 19 -4.77 -50.24 10.05
C ALA A 19 -6.29 -50.15 10.03
N VAL A 20 -6.91 -50.37 11.19
CA VAL A 20 -8.33 -50.13 11.47
C VAL A 20 -8.48 -49.11 12.60
N GLY A 21 -9.65 -48.45 12.68
CA GLY A 21 -9.94 -47.48 13.75
C GLY A 21 -10.25 -48.17 15.07
N THR A 22 -9.73 -47.64 16.19
CA THR A 22 -9.92 -48.20 17.54
C THR A 22 -11.39 -48.28 17.97
N ALA A 23 -12.25 -47.41 17.44
CA ALA A 23 -13.71 -47.43 17.68
C ALA A 23 -14.45 -48.67 17.15
N GLY A 24 -13.81 -49.49 16.30
CA GLY A 24 -14.36 -50.76 15.78
C GLY A 24 -13.30 -51.85 15.67
N MET A 25 -12.22 -51.75 16.45
CA MET A 25 -11.12 -52.70 16.44
C MET A 25 -11.46 -53.90 17.34
N LEU A 26 -11.56 -55.08 16.74
CA LEU A 26 -11.55 -56.35 17.46
C LEU A 26 -10.11 -56.89 17.45
N VAL A 27 -9.57 -57.21 18.62
CA VAL A 27 -8.22 -57.73 18.80
C VAL A 27 -8.23 -58.83 19.84
N ASP A 28 -7.45 -59.87 19.61
CA ASP A 28 -7.15 -60.88 20.62
C ASP A 28 -6.49 -60.24 21.85
N TRP A 29 -6.98 -60.59 23.04
CA TRP A 29 -6.58 -59.95 24.30
C TRP A 29 -5.13 -60.27 24.65
N ASP A 30 -4.67 -61.50 24.39
CA ASP A 30 -3.30 -61.91 24.66
C ASP A 30 -2.32 -61.20 23.71
N THR A 31 -2.69 -61.04 22.45
CA THR A 31 -1.95 -60.22 21.48
C THR A 31 -1.91 -58.74 21.89
N PHE A 32 -3.00 -58.17 22.41
CA PHE A 32 -3.03 -56.79 22.91
C PHE A 32 -2.11 -56.61 24.12
N ARG A 33 -2.17 -57.52 25.11
CA ARG A 33 -1.28 -57.51 26.29
C ARG A 33 0.18 -57.74 25.94
N ARG A 34 0.49 -58.70 25.07
CA ARG A 34 1.86 -59.02 24.60
C ARG A 34 2.53 -57.85 23.87
N LEU A 35 1.75 -56.92 23.34
CA LEU A 35 2.23 -55.71 22.68
C LEU A 35 2.16 -54.46 23.56
N ASP A 36 1.99 -54.58 24.88
CA ASP A 36 1.89 -53.43 25.81
C ASP A 36 0.74 -52.46 25.48
N GLY A 37 -0.32 -52.93 24.82
CA GLY A 37 -1.49 -52.14 24.45
C GLY A 37 -1.21 -50.97 23.48
N PHE A 38 -1.98 -49.88 23.62
CA PHE A 38 -1.81 -48.65 22.82
C PHE A 38 -0.64 -47.80 23.32
N ASP A 39 -0.06 -46.98 22.43
CA ASP A 39 1.00 -46.05 22.82
C ASP A 39 0.46 -44.92 23.73
N PRO A 40 0.90 -44.80 25.01
CA PRO A 40 0.45 -43.77 25.95
C PRO A 40 0.80 -42.34 25.52
N HIS A 41 1.70 -42.16 24.55
CA HIS A 41 2.02 -40.85 23.97
C HIS A 41 1.04 -40.42 22.86
N LEU A 42 0.14 -41.31 22.43
CA LEU A 42 -0.96 -41.02 21.52
C LEU A 42 -2.29 -40.93 22.29
N GLY A 43 -3.09 -39.92 21.95
CA GLY A 43 -4.49 -39.84 22.38
C GLY A 43 -5.42 -40.65 21.46
N PRO A 44 -6.73 -40.36 21.42
CA PRO A 44 -7.74 -41.10 20.62
C PRO A 44 -7.64 -40.85 19.10
N PHE A 45 -6.45 -40.53 18.60
CA PHE A 45 -6.17 -40.28 17.19
C PHE A 45 -4.83 -40.92 16.82
N GLY A 46 -4.82 -41.81 15.84
CA GLY A 46 -3.60 -42.41 15.28
C GLY A 46 -3.00 -43.53 16.14
N ASP A 47 -3.56 -43.77 17.33
CA ASP A 47 -3.47 -44.96 18.17
C ASP A 47 -3.67 -46.25 17.36
N GLY A 48 -4.78 -46.37 16.62
CA GLY A 48 -5.08 -47.57 15.81
C GLY A 48 -4.07 -47.83 14.70
N LEU A 49 -3.53 -46.75 14.09
CA LEU A 49 -2.48 -46.85 13.06
C LEU A 49 -1.12 -47.27 13.65
N GLU A 50 -0.79 -46.78 14.84
CA GLU A 50 0.44 -47.14 15.55
C GLU A 50 0.38 -48.62 15.95
N PHE A 51 -0.70 -49.01 16.63
CA PHE A 51 -0.89 -50.37 17.13
C PHE A 51 -1.01 -51.40 15.99
N SER A 52 -1.80 -51.14 14.94
CA SER A 52 -1.91 -52.05 13.78
C SER A 52 -0.57 -52.25 13.06
N ARG A 53 0.32 -51.26 13.05
CA ARG A 53 1.69 -51.43 12.55
C ARG A 53 2.51 -52.36 13.44
N ARG A 54 2.42 -52.24 14.78
CA ARG A 54 3.12 -53.14 15.71
C ARG A 54 2.59 -54.57 15.63
N VAL A 55 1.28 -54.76 15.56
CA VAL A 55 0.60 -56.05 15.31
C VAL A 55 1.15 -56.71 14.03
N ARG A 56 1.21 -55.97 12.90
CA ARG A 56 1.77 -56.50 11.65
C ARG A 56 3.26 -56.80 11.71
N LEU A 57 4.05 -55.96 12.38
CA LEU A 57 5.49 -56.19 12.54
C LEU A 57 5.78 -57.38 13.47
N ALA A 58 4.90 -57.66 14.43
CA ALA A 58 4.98 -58.85 15.30
C ALA A 58 4.54 -60.15 14.60
N GLY A 59 4.06 -60.09 13.36
CA GLY A 59 3.72 -61.25 12.51
C GLY A 59 2.24 -61.52 12.32
N TYR A 60 1.35 -60.72 12.91
CA TYR A 60 -0.10 -60.91 12.82
C TYR A 60 -0.71 -60.17 11.62
N ARG A 61 -1.91 -60.56 11.19
CA ARG A 61 -2.66 -59.88 10.10
C ARG A 61 -3.65 -58.86 10.68
N VAL A 62 -3.94 -57.81 9.91
CA VAL A 62 -4.99 -56.81 10.23
C VAL A 62 -5.92 -56.73 9.03
N MET A 63 -7.15 -57.22 9.20
CA MET A 63 -8.13 -57.39 8.13
C MET A 63 -9.40 -56.59 8.46
N VAL A 64 -10.16 -56.23 7.43
CA VAL A 64 -11.52 -55.69 7.58
C VAL A 64 -12.55 -56.81 7.59
N ALA A 65 -13.60 -56.65 8.40
CA ALA A 65 -14.78 -57.50 8.43
C ALA A 65 -15.94 -56.76 7.71
N PRO A 66 -16.17 -57.01 6.41
CA PRO A 66 -17.07 -56.17 5.59
C PRO A 66 -18.53 -56.21 6.05
N HIS A 67 -19.01 -57.36 6.55
CA HIS A 67 -20.36 -57.50 7.08
C HIS A 67 -20.55 -56.92 8.50
N ALA A 68 -19.49 -56.44 9.17
CA ALA A 68 -19.56 -55.91 10.52
C ALA A 68 -19.83 -54.39 10.50
N VAL A 69 -21.06 -53.98 10.81
CA VAL A 69 -21.46 -52.57 10.84
C VAL A 69 -21.30 -51.99 12.25
N VAL A 70 -20.53 -50.90 12.38
CA VAL A 70 -20.30 -50.20 13.65
C VAL A 70 -20.67 -48.72 13.53
N TYR A 71 -21.69 -48.30 14.28
CA TYR A 71 -22.11 -46.90 14.32
C TYR A 71 -21.35 -46.10 15.38
N HIS A 72 -20.42 -45.24 14.94
CA HIS A 72 -19.63 -44.39 15.83
C HIS A 72 -19.95 -42.90 15.64
N LYS A 73 -20.44 -42.22 16.69
CA LYS A 73 -20.83 -40.79 16.65
C LYS A 73 -19.68 -39.79 16.45
N MET A 74 -18.42 -40.25 16.38
CA MET A 74 -17.24 -39.42 16.13
C MET A 74 -17.09 -38.17 17.04
N ALA A 75 -17.64 -38.21 18.27
CA ALA A 75 -17.73 -37.04 19.14
C ALA A 75 -16.37 -36.36 19.42
N GLY A 76 -15.29 -37.14 19.58
CA GLY A 76 -13.92 -36.62 19.72
C GLY A 76 -13.40 -35.91 18.46
N TYR A 77 -13.72 -36.43 17.26
CA TYR A 77 -13.34 -35.82 15.98
C TYR A 77 -13.94 -34.41 15.81
N PHE A 78 -15.19 -34.24 16.23
CA PHE A 78 -15.90 -32.96 16.22
C PHE A 78 -15.63 -32.06 17.45
N GLY A 79 -14.77 -32.50 18.37
CA GLY A 79 -14.43 -31.77 19.59
C GLY A 79 -15.58 -31.61 20.58
N LEU A 80 -16.58 -32.48 20.51
CA LEU A 80 -17.74 -32.53 21.41
C LEU A 80 -17.43 -33.24 22.74
N ARG A 81 -16.24 -33.86 22.84
CA ARG A 81 -15.74 -34.61 24.00
C ARG A 81 -14.33 -34.13 24.36
N GLY A 82 -14.03 -34.03 25.65
CA GLY A 82 -12.69 -33.75 26.16
C GLY A 82 -11.74 -34.95 26.02
N PRO A 83 -10.44 -34.78 26.29
CA PRO A 83 -9.45 -35.88 26.25
C PRO A 83 -9.85 -37.06 27.12
N ASP A 84 -10.38 -36.78 28.31
CA ASP A 84 -10.70 -37.76 29.37
C ASP A 84 -12.13 -38.33 29.22
N GLY A 85 -12.72 -38.25 28.03
CA GLY A 85 -14.10 -38.69 27.77
C GLY A 85 -15.19 -37.76 28.32
N GLY A 86 -14.85 -36.77 29.14
CA GLY A 86 -15.77 -35.78 29.71
C GLY A 86 -16.22 -34.66 28.76
N ARG A 87 -16.84 -33.59 29.31
CA ARG A 87 -17.21 -32.39 28.55
C ARG A 87 -15.95 -31.60 28.12
N PRO A 88 -15.93 -30.98 26.93
CA PRO A 88 -14.80 -30.17 26.49
C PRO A 88 -14.59 -28.94 27.40
N ALA A 89 -13.32 -28.69 27.74
CA ALA A 89 -12.88 -27.56 28.55
C ALA A 89 -13.38 -26.22 27.98
N ARG A 90 -13.64 -25.22 28.85
CA ARG A 90 -14.23 -23.93 28.44
C ARG A 90 -13.40 -23.21 27.36
N SER A 91 -12.08 -23.35 27.40
CA SER A 91 -11.12 -22.84 26.39
C SER A 91 -11.16 -23.56 25.03
N ALA A 92 -11.70 -24.78 24.95
CA ALA A 92 -11.86 -25.53 23.70
C ALA A 92 -13.19 -25.22 22.98
N ARG A 93 -14.12 -24.53 23.65
CA ARG A 93 -15.45 -24.16 23.11
C ARG A 93 -15.41 -22.93 22.22
N SER A 94 -14.44 -22.04 22.42
CA SER A 94 -14.35 -20.73 21.76
C SER A 94 -13.70 -20.81 20.36
N PHE A 95 -14.04 -21.80 19.52
CA PHE A 95 -13.51 -21.84 18.16
C PHE A 95 -14.13 -20.74 17.28
N ASP A 96 -15.39 -20.34 17.54
CA ASP A 96 -15.98 -19.09 17.04
C ASP A 96 -16.06 -18.01 18.14
N PRO A 97 -15.47 -16.81 17.97
CA PRO A 97 -15.64 -15.67 18.89
C PRO A 97 -17.06 -15.07 18.91
N THR A 98 -17.97 -15.47 18.01
CA THR A 98 -19.33 -14.91 17.89
C THR A 98 -20.40 -15.67 18.67
N GLY A 99 -20.03 -16.71 19.43
CA GLY A 99 -20.97 -17.50 20.23
C GLY A 99 -21.81 -18.52 19.46
N ARG A 100 -21.83 -18.45 18.12
CA ARG A 100 -22.57 -19.38 17.22
C ARG A 100 -22.14 -20.84 17.29
N ASP A 101 -21.01 -21.12 17.93
CA ASP A 101 -20.42 -22.45 18.05
C ASP A 101 -21.26 -23.42 18.93
N ALA A 102 -22.32 -22.90 19.57
CA ALA A 102 -23.35 -23.63 20.29
C ALA A 102 -24.77 -23.19 19.86
N ASP A 103 -25.72 -24.14 19.86
CA ASP A 103 -27.14 -23.88 19.59
C ASP A 103 -27.80 -23.05 20.71
N ALA A 104 -29.07 -22.66 20.52
CA ALA A 104 -29.86 -21.93 21.52
C ALA A 104 -29.99 -22.66 22.88
N ASN A 105 -29.70 -23.96 22.91
CA ASN A 105 -29.73 -24.81 24.11
C ASN A 105 -28.32 -25.05 24.71
N GLY A 106 -27.29 -24.39 24.19
CA GLY A 106 -25.90 -24.51 24.65
C GLY A 106 -25.16 -25.79 24.19
N LYS A 107 -25.72 -26.57 23.26
CA LYS A 107 -25.05 -27.73 22.66
C LYS A 107 -24.10 -27.29 21.57
N LEU A 108 -22.85 -27.73 21.64
CA LEU A 108 -21.82 -27.41 20.65
C LEU A 108 -22.12 -28.04 19.28
N GLU A 109 -22.02 -27.26 18.21
CA GLU A 109 -22.14 -27.80 16.84
C GLU A 109 -20.97 -28.74 16.49
N PRO A 110 -21.17 -29.79 15.66
CA PRO A 110 -20.09 -30.69 15.27
C PRO A 110 -19.04 -30.02 14.37
N ASN A 111 -17.86 -29.68 14.91
CA ASN A 111 -16.83 -28.95 14.16
C ASN A 111 -15.45 -29.66 14.17
N PRO A 112 -14.99 -30.22 13.03
CA PRO A 112 -13.74 -30.97 12.98
C PRO A 112 -12.48 -30.12 13.24
N LYS A 113 -12.59 -28.78 13.17
CA LYS A 113 -11.47 -27.88 13.40
C LYS A 113 -11.00 -27.88 14.87
N ARG A 114 -11.89 -28.21 15.82
CA ARG A 114 -11.57 -28.27 17.27
C ARG A 114 -10.54 -29.36 17.60
N SER A 115 -10.66 -30.55 16.97
CA SER A 115 -9.72 -31.66 17.17
C SER A 115 -8.41 -31.53 16.40
N PHE A 116 -8.23 -30.47 15.60
CA PHE A 116 -7.14 -30.37 14.63
C PHE A 116 -5.75 -30.51 15.26
N ALA A 117 -5.47 -29.80 16.35
CA ALA A 117 -4.15 -29.83 17.00
C ALA A 117 -3.79 -31.24 17.50
N ALA A 118 -4.74 -31.94 18.13
CA ALA A 118 -4.53 -33.31 18.62
C ALA A 118 -4.28 -34.29 17.46
N ARG A 119 -5.12 -34.25 16.42
CA ARG A 119 -4.94 -35.05 15.19
C ARG A 119 -3.58 -34.76 14.52
N ARG A 120 -3.14 -33.50 14.52
CA ARG A 120 -1.89 -33.09 13.90
C ARG A 120 -0.67 -33.55 14.70
N THR A 121 -0.70 -33.46 16.02
CA THR A 121 0.33 -34.01 16.92
C THR A 121 0.46 -35.52 16.71
N ALA A 122 -0.65 -36.25 16.68
CA ALA A 122 -0.65 -37.69 16.41
C ALA A 122 -0.07 -38.07 15.04
N GLN A 123 -0.35 -37.29 13.99
CA GLN A 123 0.25 -37.48 12.66
C GLN A 123 1.77 -37.26 12.67
N LEU A 124 2.24 -36.23 13.37
CA LEU A 124 3.67 -35.91 13.49
C LEU A 124 4.40 -36.96 14.34
N HIS A 125 3.81 -37.38 15.46
CA HIS A 125 4.33 -38.47 16.29
C HIS A 125 4.45 -39.79 15.51
N ASN A 126 3.38 -40.19 14.79
CA ASN A 126 3.40 -41.38 13.94
C ASN A 126 4.42 -41.29 12.79
N TRP A 127 4.79 -40.09 12.33
CA TRP A 127 5.87 -39.89 11.36
C TRP A 127 7.25 -40.04 12.02
N MET A 128 7.47 -39.43 13.19
CA MET A 128 8.70 -39.62 13.99
C MET A 128 8.95 -41.09 14.36
N VAL A 129 7.90 -41.80 14.75
CA VAL A 129 7.98 -43.24 15.02
C VAL A 129 8.31 -44.01 13.73
N ALA A 130 7.61 -43.76 12.62
CA ALA A 130 7.78 -44.51 11.37
C ALA A 130 9.11 -44.26 10.60
N ALA A 131 9.80 -43.15 10.84
CA ALA A 131 11.00 -42.78 10.09
C ALA A 131 12.18 -43.78 10.26
N PRO A 132 13.10 -43.91 9.29
CA PRO A 132 14.42 -44.52 9.48
C PRO A 132 15.18 -43.89 10.66
N TRP A 133 16.11 -44.63 11.25
CA TRP A 133 16.86 -44.16 12.44
C TRP A 133 17.71 -42.92 12.14
N TRP A 134 18.40 -42.88 11.00
CA TRP A 134 19.22 -41.73 10.58
C TRP A 134 18.37 -40.47 10.33
N GLN A 135 17.14 -40.63 9.84
CA GLN A 135 16.22 -39.50 9.68
C GLN A 135 15.76 -38.92 11.01
N PHE A 136 15.73 -39.70 12.09
CA PHE A 136 15.22 -39.25 13.39
C PHE A 136 16.02 -38.07 13.98
N ILE A 137 17.31 -37.96 13.65
CA ILE A 137 18.18 -36.84 14.06
C ILE A 137 17.74 -35.54 13.37
N PHE A 138 17.43 -35.60 12.07
CA PHE A 138 17.09 -34.43 11.26
C PHE A 138 15.57 -34.13 11.20
N LEU A 139 14.72 -35.09 11.53
CA LEU A 139 13.26 -34.94 11.45
C LEU A 139 12.71 -33.81 12.32
N PRO A 140 13.17 -33.57 13.55
CA PRO A 140 12.70 -32.44 14.37
C PRO A 140 12.92 -31.09 13.68
N LEU A 141 14.09 -30.88 13.05
CA LEU A 141 14.38 -29.69 12.26
C LEU A 141 13.46 -29.60 11.03
N ALA A 142 13.27 -30.70 10.30
CA ALA A 142 12.36 -30.74 9.15
C ALA A 142 10.89 -30.47 9.56
N VAL A 143 10.45 -30.98 10.72
CA VAL A 143 9.12 -30.73 11.30
C VAL A 143 8.99 -29.26 11.71
N LEU A 144 10.03 -28.64 12.26
CA LEU A 144 10.04 -27.21 12.62
C LEU A 144 9.94 -26.32 11.38
N VAL A 145 10.76 -26.57 10.34
CA VAL A 145 10.72 -25.82 9.07
C VAL A 145 9.39 -26.00 8.34
N LEU A 146 8.90 -27.24 8.18
CA LEU A 146 7.60 -27.51 7.56
C LEU A 146 6.43 -27.01 8.40
N GLY A 147 6.58 -26.97 9.72
CA GLY A 147 5.65 -26.38 10.67
C GLY A 147 5.54 -24.87 10.44
N ALA A 148 6.66 -24.15 10.43
CA ALA A 148 6.71 -22.72 10.14
C ALA A 148 6.09 -22.38 8.77
N LEU A 149 6.46 -23.11 7.71
CA LEU A 149 5.87 -22.94 6.37
C LEU A 149 4.35 -23.17 6.35
N ARG A 150 3.84 -24.15 7.13
CA ARG A 150 2.40 -24.38 7.25
C ARG A 150 1.68 -23.37 8.12
N VAL A 151 2.32 -22.84 9.17
CA VAL A 151 1.80 -21.75 9.99
C VAL A 151 1.63 -20.51 9.12
N LEU A 152 2.66 -20.14 8.35
CA LEU A 152 2.59 -19.07 7.36
C LEU A 152 1.47 -19.32 6.34
N TRP A 153 1.41 -20.50 5.73
CA TRP A 153 0.34 -20.87 4.80
C TRP A 153 -1.06 -20.77 5.42
N ARG A 154 -1.23 -21.12 6.71
CA ARG A 154 -2.51 -21.00 7.42
C ARG A 154 -2.88 -19.57 7.77
N ILE A 155 -1.91 -18.71 8.04
CA ILE A 155 -2.13 -17.28 8.22
C ILE A 155 -2.64 -16.68 6.90
N ILE A 156 -1.95 -16.91 5.78
CA ILE A 156 -2.36 -16.38 4.47
C ILE A 156 -3.69 -17.01 3.97
N THR A 157 -3.99 -18.27 4.34
CA THR A 157 -5.31 -18.90 4.07
C THR A 157 -6.39 -18.59 5.12
N LYS A 158 -6.14 -17.64 6.04
CA LYS A 158 -7.09 -17.10 7.03
C LYS A 158 -7.63 -18.11 8.03
N GLU A 159 -6.77 -19.01 8.49
CA GLU A 159 -7.07 -20.02 9.52
C GLU A 159 -6.20 -19.84 10.78
N PRO A 160 -6.18 -18.67 11.46
CA PRO A 160 -5.23 -18.38 12.55
C PRO A 160 -5.31 -19.36 13.72
N LYS A 161 -6.52 -19.86 14.06
CA LYS A 161 -6.69 -20.89 15.11
C LYS A 161 -6.09 -22.25 14.71
N LEU A 162 -6.10 -22.57 13.41
CA LEU A 162 -5.42 -23.77 12.90
C LEU A 162 -3.92 -23.53 12.75
N ALA A 163 -3.47 -22.29 12.51
CA ALA A 163 -2.06 -21.90 12.57
C ALA A 163 -1.52 -22.10 14.00
N ALA A 164 -2.22 -21.61 15.03
CA ALA A 164 -1.88 -21.88 16.43
C ALA A 164 -1.88 -23.39 16.77
N GLY A 165 -2.81 -24.16 16.20
CA GLY A 165 -2.81 -25.63 16.29
C GLY A 165 -1.60 -26.29 15.60
N GLU A 166 -1.15 -25.76 14.47
CA GLU A 166 0.05 -26.20 13.75
C GLU A 166 1.32 -25.84 14.55
N VAL A 167 1.42 -24.64 15.14
CA VAL A 167 2.48 -24.27 16.10
C VAL A 167 2.50 -25.24 17.29
N LYS A 168 1.38 -25.40 18.01
CA LYS A 168 1.29 -26.27 19.19
C LYS A 168 1.70 -27.71 18.87
N SER A 169 1.17 -28.27 17.78
CA SER A 169 1.52 -29.64 17.38
C SER A 169 2.97 -29.80 16.95
N THR A 170 3.56 -28.79 16.30
CA THR A 170 4.99 -28.76 15.93
C THR A 170 5.87 -28.71 17.18
N LEU A 171 5.63 -27.77 18.10
CA LEU A 171 6.41 -27.62 19.34
C LEU A 171 6.32 -28.87 20.22
N VAL A 172 5.10 -29.40 20.46
CA VAL A 172 4.90 -30.61 21.28
C VAL A 172 5.60 -31.83 20.67
N THR A 173 5.70 -31.91 19.34
CA THR A 173 6.43 -32.97 18.63
C THR A 173 7.94 -32.80 18.81
N VAL A 174 8.47 -31.60 18.54
CA VAL A 174 9.92 -31.33 18.54
C VAL A 174 10.53 -31.38 19.94
N PHE A 175 9.83 -30.86 20.96
CA PHE A 175 10.31 -30.82 22.34
C PHE A 175 9.99 -32.08 23.17
N ARG A 176 9.42 -33.13 22.56
CA ARG A 176 9.25 -34.45 23.19
C ARG A 176 9.86 -35.58 22.34
N PRO A 177 11.15 -35.50 21.95
CA PRO A 177 11.77 -36.52 21.11
C PRO A 177 11.87 -37.88 21.84
N PHE A 178 12.06 -37.85 23.17
CA PHE A 178 12.20 -39.06 23.98
C PHE A 178 10.94 -39.95 23.98
N ALA A 179 9.74 -39.35 23.91
CA ALA A 179 8.49 -40.08 23.79
C ALA A 179 8.46 -40.95 22.51
N ALA A 180 8.79 -40.35 21.37
CA ALA A 180 8.88 -41.09 20.11
C ALA A 180 10.06 -42.07 20.10
N TRP A 181 11.18 -41.76 20.76
CA TRP A 181 12.29 -42.70 20.93
C TRP A 181 11.85 -43.96 21.71
N GLN A 182 11.15 -43.81 22.83
CA GLN A 182 10.59 -44.93 23.59
C GLN A 182 9.63 -45.78 22.75
N SER A 183 8.74 -45.17 21.97
CA SER A 183 7.82 -45.91 21.07
C SER A 183 8.56 -46.60 19.92
N ARG A 184 9.67 -46.02 19.42
CA ARG A 184 10.56 -46.68 18.45
C ARG A 184 11.25 -47.91 19.05
N LEU A 185 11.75 -47.82 20.29
CA LEU A 185 12.37 -48.94 21.01
C LEU A 185 11.36 -50.06 21.27
N ARG A 186 10.15 -49.73 21.75
CA ARG A 186 9.06 -50.70 21.95
C ARG A 186 8.72 -51.44 20.66
N ARG A 187 8.50 -50.70 19.55
CA ARG A 187 8.29 -51.33 18.24
C ARG A 187 9.47 -52.20 17.81
N ALA A 188 10.72 -51.75 18.00
CA ALA A 188 11.90 -52.51 17.58
C ALA A 188 11.99 -53.85 18.33
N ARG A 189 11.74 -53.87 19.64
CA ARG A 189 11.66 -55.08 20.47
C ARG A 189 10.53 -56.03 20.06
N GLN A 190 9.40 -55.48 19.61
CA GLN A 190 8.21 -56.24 19.20
C GLN A 190 8.22 -56.66 17.71
N SER A 191 9.21 -56.26 16.92
CA SER A 191 9.26 -56.50 15.47
C SER A 191 9.89 -57.85 15.13
N LYS A 192 9.09 -58.80 14.63
CA LYS A 192 9.56 -60.09 14.08
C LYS A 192 9.76 -60.07 12.57
N ILE A 193 9.02 -59.24 11.84
CA ILE A 193 9.03 -59.16 10.37
C ILE A 193 9.62 -57.80 9.92
N SER A 194 10.23 -57.78 8.72
CA SER A 194 10.76 -56.57 8.10
C SER A 194 9.68 -55.49 7.88
N PRO A 195 9.95 -54.20 8.20
CA PRO A 195 9.05 -53.09 7.87
C PRO A 195 8.76 -52.90 6.37
N ARG A 196 9.54 -53.52 5.48
CA ARG A 196 9.29 -53.48 4.02
C ARG A 196 7.95 -54.13 3.64
N THR A 197 7.49 -55.13 4.38
CA THR A 197 6.21 -55.84 4.16
C THR A 197 4.98 -54.92 4.31
N LEU A 198 5.13 -53.76 4.96
CA LEU A 198 4.06 -52.76 5.07
C LEU A 198 3.90 -51.88 3.81
N ARG A 199 4.84 -51.90 2.86
CA ARG A 199 4.80 -51.02 1.67
C ARG A 199 3.59 -51.23 0.75
N PRO A 200 3.14 -52.45 0.42
CA PRO A 200 1.99 -52.65 -0.46
C PRO A 200 0.68 -52.08 0.12
N LEU A 201 0.58 -52.01 1.45
CA LEU A 201 -0.58 -51.50 2.18
C LEU A 201 -0.55 -49.97 2.37
N GLN A 202 0.49 -49.28 1.90
CA GLN A 202 0.63 -47.83 2.01
C GLN A 202 0.23 -47.15 0.70
N ALA A 203 -0.62 -46.13 0.80
CA ALA A 203 -1.02 -45.33 -0.35
C ALA A 203 0.21 -44.68 -1.03
N LYS A 204 0.31 -44.85 -2.34
CA LYS A 204 1.38 -44.26 -3.17
C LYS A 204 1.22 -42.75 -3.23
N SER A 205 2.33 -42.03 -3.41
CA SER A 205 2.33 -40.56 -3.52
C SER A 205 1.41 -40.03 -4.64
N SER A 206 1.23 -40.78 -5.72
CA SER A 206 0.27 -40.49 -6.80
C SER A 206 -1.18 -40.51 -6.30
N GLN A 207 -1.61 -41.58 -5.62
CA GLN A 207 -2.95 -41.71 -5.03
C GLN A 207 -3.23 -40.59 -4.02
N ILE A 208 -2.26 -40.25 -3.17
CA ILE A 208 -2.38 -39.14 -2.20
C ILE A 208 -2.51 -37.78 -2.93
N ARG A 209 -1.81 -37.56 -4.05
CA ARG A 209 -1.96 -36.34 -4.87
C ARG A 209 -3.32 -36.31 -5.57
N GLN A 210 -3.79 -37.43 -6.11
CA GLN A 210 -5.09 -37.55 -6.76
C GLN A 210 -6.23 -37.27 -5.79
N ALA A 211 -6.28 -37.95 -4.63
CA ALA A 211 -7.28 -37.73 -3.59
C ALA A 211 -7.33 -36.26 -3.12
N LYS A 212 -6.17 -35.64 -2.89
CA LYS A 212 -6.09 -34.20 -2.57
C LYS A 212 -6.57 -33.30 -3.71
N THR A 213 -6.42 -33.72 -4.96
CA THR A 213 -6.89 -32.97 -6.13
C THR A 213 -8.40 -33.10 -6.29
N THR A 214 -8.98 -34.29 -6.12
CA THR A 214 -10.42 -34.53 -6.09
C THR A 214 -11.08 -33.74 -4.96
N ALA A 215 -10.56 -33.82 -3.73
CA ALA A 215 -11.05 -33.03 -2.60
C ALA A 215 -11.00 -31.51 -2.84
N ARG A 216 -9.96 -31.01 -3.55
CA ARG A 216 -9.88 -29.61 -3.98
C ARG A 216 -10.93 -29.24 -5.04
N ARG A 217 -11.30 -30.15 -5.94
CA ARG A 217 -12.36 -29.96 -6.95
C ARG A 217 -13.74 -29.93 -6.27
N VAL A 218 -14.08 -30.94 -5.47
CA VAL A 218 -15.33 -30.98 -4.68
C VAL A 218 -15.50 -29.71 -3.83
N ALA A 219 -14.45 -29.33 -3.08
CA ALA A 219 -14.47 -28.11 -2.28
C ALA A 219 -14.45 -26.80 -3.08
N LYS A 220 -14.19 -26.83 -4.41
CA LYS A 220 -14.33 -25.68 -5.32
C LYS A 220 -15.76 -25.60 -5.85
N ASP A 221 -16.38 -26.73 -6.15
CA ASP A 221 -17.74 -26.78 -6.71
C ASP A 221 -18.82 -26.51 -5.65
N GLN A 222 -18.61 -26.97 -4.41
CA GLN A 222 -19.41 -26.57 -3.23
C GLN A 222 -19.41 -25.05 -2.94
N ARG A 223 -18.54 -24.25 -3.60
CA ARG A 223 -18.46 -22.78 -3.44
C ARG A 223 -19.10 -22.01 -4.58
N ARG A 224 -19.72 -22.68 -5.56
CA ARG A 224 -20.47 -21.99 -6.62
C ARG A 224 -21.86 -21.59 -6.10
N PRO A 225 -22.46 -20.50 -6.62
CA PRO A 225 -23.88 -20.21 -6.43
C PRO A 225 -24.73 -21.44 -6.77
N GLN A 226 -25.47 -21.99 -5.81
CA GLN A 226 -26.40 -23.12 -6.01
C GLN A 226 -27.78 -22.62 -6.44
N ILE A 227 -27.84 -21.79 -7.49
CA ILE A 227 -29.11 -21.28 -8.03
C ILE A 227 -29.96 -22.49 -8.46
N PRO A 228 -31.16 -22.73 -7.85
CA PRO A 228 -31.95 -23.93 -8.12
C PRO A 228 -32.59 -23.89 -9.51
N ASP A 229 -33.13 -22.73 -9.90
CA ASP A 229 -33.69 -22.48 -11.23
C ASP A 229 -32.56 -22.50 -12.30
N GLY A 230 -32.70 -23.39 -13.27
CA GLY A 230 -31.77 -23.55 -14.39
C GLY A 230 -31.76 -22.37 -15.38
N VAL A 231 -32.90 -21.72 -15.60
CA VAL A 231 -33.06 -20.52 -16.43
C VAL A 231 -32.42 -19.33 -15.74
N ALA A 232 -32.77 -19.05 -14.48
CA ALA A 232 -32.12 -17.98 -13.69
C ALA A 232 -30.60 -18.18 -13.62
N ARG A 233 -30.14 -19.44 -13.43
CA ARG A 233 -28.72 -19.79 -13.43
C ARG A 233 -28.04 -19.48 -14.77
N ARG A 234 -28.64 -19.87 -15.91
CA ARG A 234 -28.12 -19.57 -17.25
C ARG A 234 -28.05 -18.06 -17.47
N ASN A 235 -29.15 -17.36 -17.20
CA ASN A 235 -29.28 -15.93 -17.37
C ASN A 235 -28.25 -15.17 -16.51
N PHE A 236 -28.03 -15.58 -15.26
CA PHE A 236 -26.97 -15.02 -14.39
C PHE A 236 -25.56 -15.16 -14.98
N TYR A 237 -25.22 -16.29 -15.61
CA TYR A 237 -23.91 -16.45 -16.25
C TYR A 237 -23.79 -15.66 -17.56
N THR A 238 -24.85 -15.54 -18.36
CA THR A 238 -24.91 -14.67 -19.55
C THR A 238 -24.75 -13.20 -19.17
N GLU A 239 -25.56 -12.73 -18.24
CA GLU A 239 -25.53 -11.37 -17.71
C GLU A 239 -24.14 -10.99 -17.14
N LYS A 240 -23.51 -11.92 -16.42
CA LYS A 240 -22.15 -11.77 -15.92
C LYS A 240 -21.08 -11.79 -17.02
N SER A 241 -21.32 -12.47 -18.13
CA SER A 241 -20.40 -12.46 -19.28
C SER A 241 -20.51 -11.12 -20.04
N LEU A 242 -21.72 -10.59 -20.21
CA LEU A 242 -21.98 -9.26 -20.78
C LEU A 242 -21.34 -8.14 -19.96
N ASP A 243 -21.53 -8.14 -18.63
CA ASP A 243 -20.82 -7.21 -17.73
C ASP A 243 -19.30 -7.29 -17.93
N ARG A 244 -18.74 -8.50 -17.99
CA ARG A 244 -17.30 -8.69 -18.18
C ARG A 244 -16.84 -8.14 -19.53
N THR A 245 -17.59 -8.37 -20.61
CA THR A 245 -17.27 -7.85 -21.94
C THR A 245 -17.31 -6.33 -21.96
N LEU A 246 -18.37 -5.70 -21.43
CA LEU A 246 -18.51 -4.25 -21.32
C LEU A 246 -17.36 -3.61 -20.50
N VAL A 247 -17.02 -4.22 -19.36
CA VAL A 247 -15.95 -3.72 -18.49
C VAL A 247 -14.61 -3.70 -19.20
N TRP A 248 -14.25 -4.78 -19.90
CA TRP A 248 -12.97 -4.86 -20.60
C TRP A 248 -12.96 -4.07 -21.92
N SER A 249 -14.09 -3.95 -22.63
CA SER A 249 -14.16 -3.12 -23.84
C SER A 249 -14.03 -1.63 -23.51
N VAL A 250 -14.71 -1.14 -22.46
CA VAL A 250 -14.56 0.24 -21.99
C VAL A 250 -13.16 0.48 -21.43
N ALA A 251 -12.58 -0.47 -20.67
CA ALA A 251 -11.19 -0.37 -20.22
C ALA A 251 -10.21 -0.28 -21.40
N ALA A 252 -10.40 -1.06 -22.47
CA ALA A 252 -9.58 -0.99 -23.68
C ALA A 252 -9.77 0.34 -24.44
N ALA A 253 -11.00 0.86 -24.52
CA ALA A 253 -11.26 2.18 -25.09
C ALA A 253 -10.59 3.31 -24.28
N LEU A 254 -10.60 3.23 -22.95
CA LEU A 254 -9.91 4.19 -22.07
C LEU A 254 -8.38 4.09 -22.16
N ILE A 255 -7.82 2.90 -22.37
CA ILE A 255 -6.41 2.72 -22.72
C ILE A 255 -6.09 3.42 -24.04
N LEU A 256 -6.93 3.26 -25.07
CA LEU A 256 -6.75 3.93 -26.35
C LEU A 256 -6.84 5.46 -26.21
N VAL A 257 -7.81 5.98 -25.46
CA VAL A 257 -7.91 7.41 -25.12
C VAL A 257 -6.63 7.92 -24.45
N ALA A 258 -6.12 7.20 -23.44
CA ALA A 258 -4.88 7.57 -22.77
C ALA A 258 -3.66 7.55 -23.71
N LEU A 259 -3.54 6.51 -24.55
CA LEU A 259 -2.47 6.37 -25.53
C LEU A 259 -2.49 7.46 -26.60
N VAL A 260 -3.68 7.88 -27.08
CA VAL A 260 -3.80 8.94 -28.10
C VAL A 260 -3.56 10.33 -27.50
N GLY A 261 -4.14 10.61 -26.33
CA GLY A 261 -4.01 11.90 -25.63
C GLY A 261 -2.62 12.17 -25.08
N TRP A 262 -1.93 11.15 -24.57
CA TRP A 262 -0.57 11.27 -24.04
C TRP A 262 0.46 10.48 -24.86
N ARG A 263 0.26 10.39 -26.19
CA ARG A 263 1.16 9.65 -27.12
C ARG A 263 2.64 10.02 -27.02
N PHE A 264 2.93 11.26 -26.61
CA PHE A 264 4.29 11.74 -26.38
C PHE A 264 5.00 11.02 -25.22
N ALA A 265 4.26 10.47 -24.26
CA ALA A 265 4.79 9.78 -23.08
C ALA A 265 5.23 8.33 -23.36
N ILE A 266 5.09 7.80 -24.58
CA ILE A 266 5.45 6.40 -24.91
C ILE A 266 6.93 6.09 -24.62
N GLY A 267 7.83 7.07 -24.81
CA GLY A 267 9.26 6.96 -24.45
C GLY A 267 9.59 7.23 -22.98
N GLY A 268 8.59 7.51 -22.15
CA GLY A 268 8.72 8.06 -20.79
C GLY A 268 8.21 9.50 -20.70
N VAL A 269 7.87 9.93 -19.50
CA VAL A 269 7.29 11.26 -19.21
C VAL A 269 8.03 11.97 -18.07
N SER A 270 8.08 13.30 -18.12
CA SER A 270 8.66 14.14 -17.06
C SER A 270 8.09 15.57 -17.10
N GLY A 271 8.41 16.38 -16.08
CA GLY A 271 7.95 17.76 -15.98
C GLY A 271 6.58 17.89 -15.31
N GLY A 272 6.04 19.11 -15.32
CA GLY A 272 4.86 19.46 -14.52
C GLY A 272 5.12 19.23 -13.03
N ALA A 273 4.12 18.68 -12.35
CA ALA A 273 4.19 18.32 -10.93
C ALA A 273 4.88 16.97 -10.66
N LEU A 274 5.32 16.21 -11.68
CA LEU A 274 5.94 14.91 -11.48
C LEU A 274 7.36 15.04 -10.92
N ALA A 275 7.58 14.50 -9.72
CA ALA A 275 8.90 14.28 -9.16
C ALA A 275 9.63 13.14 -9.89
N ASN A 276 10.93 13.29 -10.11
CA ASN A 276 11.78 12.29 -10.73
C ASN A 276 12.12 11.16 -9.74
N LEU A 277 12.13 9.92 -10.26
CA LEU A 277 12.41 8.73 -9.46
C LEU A 277 13.92 8.52 -9.28
N PRO A 278 14.38 8.05 -8.10
CA PRO A 278 15.80 7.89 -7.79
C PRO A 278 16.47 6.85 -8.69
N ALA A 279 17.70 7.14 -9.13
CA ALA A 279 18.46 6.30 -10.05
C ALA A 279 19.24 5.17 -9.36
N SER A 280 19.74 5.37 -8.14
CA SER A 280 20.43 4.33 -7.37
C SER A 280 19.45 3.51 -6.54
N ASN A 281 19.47 2.19 -6.72
CA ASN A 281 18.63 1.31 -5.92
C ASN A 281 19.10 1.22 -4.46
N ARG A 282 20.40 1.03 -4.25
CA ARG A 282 20.93 0.73 -2.92
C ARG A 282 20.87 1.95 -1.99
N ASP A 283 21.18 3.13 -2.51
CA ASP A 283 21.31 4.34 -1.70
C ASP A 283 19.92 4.85 -1.29
N PHE A 284 18.93 4.78 -2.20
CA PHE A 284 17.53 5.03 -1.87
C PHE A 284 17.03 4.20 -0.67
N TRP A 285 17.30 2.88 -0.65
CA TRP A 285 16.90 2.02 0.48
C TRP A 285 17.66 2.36 1.78
N ASN A 286 18.94 2.75 1.70
CA ASN A 286 19.71 3.16 2.87
C ASN A 286 19.16 4.47 3.46
N ASP A 287 18.92 5.48 2.63
CA ASP A 287 18.38 6.77 3.05
C ASP A 287 16.97 6.61 3.63
N LEU A 288 16.11 5.84 2.95
CA LEU A 288 14.77 5.49 3.44
C LEU A 288 14.77 4.81 4.82
N ILE A 289 15.58 3.76 5.00
CA ILE A 289 15.62 3.01 6.26
C ILE A 289 16.32 3.81 7.37
N SER A 290 17.30 4.64 7.03
CA SER A 290 18.02 5.47 8.00
C SER A 290 17.18 6.65 8.51
N GLY A 291 16.27 7.15 7.67
CA GLY A 291 15.46 8.35 7.91
C GLY A 291 16.10 9.64 7.39
N TRP A 292 17.25 9.56 6.72
CA TRP A 292 17.89 10.71 6.10
C TRP A 292 17.12 11.16 4.86
N ILE A 293 16.94 12.47 4.69
CA ILE A 293 16.41 13.07 3.46
C ILE A 293 17.59 13.65 2.68
N PRO A 294 18.06 12.99 1.60
CA PRO A 294 19.22 13.38 0.81
C PRO A 294 18.88 14.51 -0.19
N ALA A 295 18.28 15.60 0.29
CA ALA A 295 17.97 16.79 -0.51
C ALA A 295 18.80 17.98 -0.03
N GLY A 296 19.37 18.77 -0.95
CA GLY A 296 20.25 19.90 -0.60
C GLY A 296 21.38 19.49 0.36
N LEU A 297 21.58 20.25 1.44
CA LEU A 297 22.56 19.96 2.52
C LEU A 297 22.12 18.87 3.51
N GLY A 298 21.00 18.19 3.22
CA GLY A 298 20.52 17.03 3.98
C GLY A 298 19.73 17.42 5.23
N TYR A 299 18.78 16.56 5.59
CA TYR A 299 17.85 16.77 6.71
C TYR A 299 17.61 15.44 7.41
N GLY A 300 17.80 15.40 8.74
CA GLY A 300 17.55 14.21 9.55
C GLY A 300 16.07 13.91 9.76
N SER A 301 15.72 12.71 10.19
CA SER A 301 14.34 12.26 10.46
C SER A 301 13.70 12.84 11.74
N THR A 302 14.23 13.95 12.26
CA THR A 302 13.67 14.76 13.35
C THR A 302 12.55 15.79 13.01
N VAL A 303 11.99 16.01 11.81
CA VAL A 303 12.10 15.38 10.49
C VAL A 303 10.77 14.68 10.16
N GLY A 304 10.67 13.35 10.33
CA GLY A 304 9.41 12.60 10.14
C GLY A 304 8.74 12.82 8.78
N ALA A 305 9.53 13.18 7.77
CA ALA A 305 9.07 13.72 6.48
C ALA A 305 9.45 12.83 5.30
N ALA A 306 9.49 11.52 5.53
CA ALA A 306 9.39 10.56 4.45
C ALA A 306 8.01 10.72 3.81
N ASP A 307 7.93 11.36 2.64
CA ASP A 307 6.70 11.46 1.88
C ASP A 307 6.23 10.05 1.49
N PRO A 308 5.08 9.57 2.00
CA PRO A 308 4.61 8.21 1.75
C PRO A 308 4.43 7.87 0.27
N LEU A 309 3.92 8.82 -0.52
CA LEU A 309 3.74 8.64 -1.96
C LEU A 309 5.10 8.52 -2.64
N GLY A 310 6.06 9.33 -2.19
CA GLY A 310 7.46 9.24 -2.62
C GLY A 310 8.01 7.83 -2.42
N LEU A 311 7.73 7.21 -1.26
CA LEU A 311 8.16 5.84 -0.97
C LEU A 311 7.53 4.80 -1.89
N GLU A 312 6.23 4.89 -2.10
CA GLU A 312 5.46 3.95 -2.92
C GLU A 312 5.90 3.99 -4.37
N VAL A 313 5.96 5.19 -4.96
CA VAL A 313 6.28 5.39 -6.37
C VAL A 313 7.76 5.11 -6.63
N ALA A 314 8.66 5.52 -5.73
CA ALA A 314 10.06 5.11 -5.81
C ALA A 314 10.21 3.59 -5.70
N SER A 315 9.53 2.91 -4.77
CA SER A 315 9.57 1.44 -4.66
C SER A 315 9.07 0.74 -5.94
N LEU A 316 8.07 1.29 -6.63
CA LEU A 316 7.64 0.80 -7.94
C LEU A 316 8.72 1.01 -9.00
N GLY A 317 9.35 2.20 -9.03
CA GLY A 317 10.51 2.49 -9.89
C GLY A 317 11.67 1.52 -9.68
N GLN A 318 11.97 1.20 -8.43
CA GLN A 318 13.04 0.29 -8.01
C GLN A 318 12.81 -1.14 -8.51
N VAL A 319 11.58 -1.66 -8.36
CA VAL A 319 11.19 -3.00 -8.84
C VAL A 319 11.22 -3.07 -10.37
N ALA A 320 10.76 -2.03 -11.06
CA ALA A 320 10.82 -1.97 -12.52
C ALA A 320 12.27 -1.85 -13.04
N GLY A 321 13.12 -1.11 -12.32
CA GLY A 321 14.55 -0.98 -12.59
C GLY A 321 15.33 -2.30 -12.53
N LEU A 322 14.87 -3.30 -11.76
CA LEU A 322 15.44 -4.66 -11.78
C LEU A 322 15.33 -5.36 -13.15
N VAL A 323 14.41 -4.89 -14.00
CA VAL A 323 14.19 -5.38 -15.38
C VAL A 323 14.67 -4.34 -16.41
N GLY A 324 15.44 -3.34 -15.99
CA GLY A 324 16.01 -2.29 -16.86
C GLY A 324 15.03 -1.17 -17.25
N VAL A 325 13.85 -1.09 -16.63
CA VAL A 325 12.86 -0.04 -16.94
C VAL A 325 13.25 1.27 -16.24
N LYS A 326 13.50 2.34 -17.01
CA LYS A 326 13.78 3.69 -16.49
C LYS A 326 12.58 4.26 -15.74
N GLY A 327 12.83 5.03 -14.67
CA GLY A 327 11.76 5.63 -13.83
C GLY A 327 10.73 6.46 -14.61
N ALA A 328 11.17 7.26 -15.59
CA ALA A 328 10.26 8.02 -16.45
C ALA A 328 9.28 7.16 -17.27
N VAL A 329 9.67 5.92 -17.62
CA VAL A 329 8.80 4.94 -18.29
C VAL A 329 7.79 4.35 -17.29
N VAL A 330 8.16 4.15 -16.03
CA VAL A 330 7.23 3.74 -14.97
C VAL A 330 6.14 4.80 -14.75
N LEU A 331 6.52 6.08 -14.71
CA LEU A 331 5.56 7.19 -14.63
C LEU A 331 4.63 7.25 -15.85
N ALA A 332 5.14 6.97 -17.06
CA ALA A 332 4.31 6.89 -18.26
C ALA A 332 3.35 5.68 -18.24
N VAL A 333 3.80 4.52 -17.77
CA VAL A 333 2.92 3.34 -17.59
C VAL A 333 1.81 3.64 -16.57
N LEU A 334 2.12 4.34 -15.47
CA LEU A 334 1.12 4.79 -14.51
C LEU A 334 0.13 5.78 -15.15
N LEU A 335 0.60 6.76 -15.91
CA LEU A 335 -0.24 7.70 -16.66
C LEU A 335 -1.23 6.96 -17.59
N PHE A 336 -0.75 6.03 -18.42
CA PHE A 336 -1.61 5.24 -19.32
C PHE A 336 -2.56 4.29 -18.58
N ALA A 337 -2.14 3.74 -17.43
CA ALA A 337 -2.95 2.84 -16.62
C ALA A 337 -4.00 3.57 -15.74
N THR A 338 -3.89 4.88 -15.54
CA THR A 338 -4.75 5.62 -14.60
C THR A 338 -6.23 5.57 -14.99
N LEU A 339 -6.59 5.91 -16.23
CA LEU A 339 -7.98 5.86 -16.70
C LEU A 339 -8.63 4.46 -16.62
N PRO A 340 -8.04 3.38 -17.18
CA PRO A 340 -8.66 2.06 -17.09
C PRO A 340 -8.72 1.54 -15.64
N LEU A 341 -7.75 1.86 -14.77
CA LEU A 341 -7.81 1.45 -13.36
C LEU A 341 -8.87 2.22 -12.57
N ALA A 342 -9.06 3.52 -12.84
CA ALA A 342 -10.14 4.33 -12.27
C ALA A 342 -11.53 3.82 -12.70
N TRP A 343 -11.67 3.41 -13.98
CA TRP A 343 -12.88 2.76 -14.47
C TRP A 343 -13.15 1.42 -13.79
N LEU A 344 -12.14 0.55 -13.72
CA LEU A 344 -12.26 -0.77 -13.11
C LEU A 344 -12.59 -0.68 -11.61
N SER A 345 -11.99 0.26 -10.88
CA SER A 345 -12.26 0.50 -9.46
C SER A 345 -13.67 1.04 -9.24
N ALA A 346 -14.08 2.07 -9.98
CA ALA A 346 -15.39 2.69 -9.85
C ALA A 346 -16.53 1.76 -10.28
N TRP A 347 -16.36 1.00 -11.37
CA TRP A 347 -17.32 -0.03 -11.80
C TRP A 347 -17.50 -1.13 -10.75
N TRP A 348 -16.39 -1.53 -10.11
CA TRP A 348 -16.39 -2.54 -9.07
C TRP A 348 -17.05 -2.02 -7.79
N ALA A 349 -16.86 -0.75 -7.44
CA ALA A 349 -17.45 -0.10 -6.28
C ALA A 349 -18.95 0.19 -6.44
N SER A 350 -19.37 0.71 -7.60
CA SER A 350 -20.78 1.06 -7.90
C SER A 350 -21.71 -0.14 -7.84
N GLY A 351 -21.21 -1.35 -8.10
CA GLY A 351 -21.92 -2.62 -7.91
C GLY A 351 -22.14 -3.04 -6.45
N VAL A 352 -22.02 -2.13 -5.47
CA VAL A 352 -22.59 -2.27 -4.11
C VAL A 352 -23.82 -1.36 -3.93
N LEU A 353 -23.97 -0.35 -4.79
CA LEU A 353 -24.94 0.73 -4.67
C LEU A 353 -26.15 0.54 -5.59
N THR A 354 -25.95 -0.11 -6.75
CA THR A 354 -27.02 -0.37 -7.72
C THR A 354 -26.75 -1.63 -8.55
N ASP A 355 -27.81 -2.34 -8.91
CA ASP A 355 -27.78 -3.50 -9.81
C ASP A 355 -27.77 -3.09 -11.29
N SER A 356 -28.16 -1.85 -11.61
CA SER A 356 -28.32 -1.37 -12.99
C SER A 356 -26.99 -1.22 -13.72
N ARG A 357 -26.80 -1.99 -14.79
CA ARG A 357 -25.60 -1.96 -15.64
C ARG A 357 -25.32 -0.55 -16.19
N THR A 358 -26.35 0.19 -16.59
CA THR A 358 -26.19 1.54 -17.16
C THR A 358 -25.76 2.55 -16.11
N LEU A 359 -26.38 2.56 -14.93
CA LEU A 359 -26.01 3.47 -13.84
C LEU A 359 -24.59 3.19 -13.32
N ARG A 360 -24.17 1.93 -13.27
CA ARG A 360 -22.78 1.55 -12.96
C ARG A 360 -21.79 2.05 -14.00
N ALA A 361 -22.15 1.99 -15.29
CA ALA A 361 -21.33 2.52 -16.38
C ALA A 361 -21.19 4.03 -16.26
N LEU A 362 -22.31 4.74 -16.11
CA LEU A 362 -22.31 6.20 -16.06
C LEU A 362 -21.62 6.73 -14.80
N ALA A 363 -21.81 6.11 -13.64
CA ALA A 363 -21.08 6.45 -12.42
C ALA A 363 -19.55 6.26 -12.58
N ALA A 364 -19.12 5.15 -13.20
CA ALA A 364 -17.70 4.87 -13.40
C ALA A 364 -17.06 5.72 -14.51
N LEU A 365 -17.80 6.06 -15.58
CA LEU A 365 -17.36 7.02 -16.60
C LEU A 365 -17.28 8.44 -16.04
N SER A 366 -18.28 8.88 -15.27
CA SER A 366 -18.28 10.20 -14.59
C SER A 366 -17.04 10.36 -13.71
N TRP A 367 -16.71 9.36 -12.91
CA TRP A 367 -15.49 9.34 -12.09
C TRP A 367 -14.20 9.39 -12.92
N THR A 368 -14.11 8.54 -13.95
CA THR A 368 -12.90 8.34 -14.77
C THR A 368 -12.62 9.52 -15.70
N LEU A 369 -13.65 10.19 -16.17
CA LEU A 369 -13.56 11.34 -17.08
C LEU A 369 -13.90 12.64 -16.33
N SER A 370 -13.60 12.68 -15.03
CA SER A 370 -13.77 13.88 -14.20
C SER A 370 -12.78 14.97 -14.60
N PRO A 371 -13.16 16.26 -14.59
CA PRO A 371 -12.24 17.36 -14.90
C PRO A 371 -11.01 17.35 -13.99
N ASN A 372 -11.23 17.15 -12.69
CA ASN A 372 -10.17 16.99 -11.69
C ASN A 372 -9.10 15.95 -12.09
N LEU A 373 -9.51 14.75 -12.54
CA LEU A 373 -8.56 13.70 -12.92
C LEU A 373 -7.83 14.05 -14.22
N LEU A 374 -8.55 14.52 -15.24
CA LEU A 374 -7.96 14.83 -16.54
C LEU A 374 -6.96 16.00 -16.48
N VAL A 375 -7.31 17.07 -15.75
CA VAL A 375 -6.40 18.19 -15.47
C VAL A 375 -5.21 17.73 -14.63
N SER A 376 -5.44 16.90 -13.60
CA SER A 376 -4.34 16.34 -12.80
C SER A 376 -3.42 15.43 -13.62
N MET A 377 -3.93 14.74 -14.66
CA MET A 377 -3.10 13.98 -15.60
C MET A 377 -2.29 14.89 -16.53
N GLY A 378 -2.86 15.96 -17.07
CA GLY A 378 -2.11 16.93 -17.90
C GLY A 378 -1.03 17.71 -17.14
N LEU A 379 -1.28 18.05 -15.86
CA LEU A 379 -0.34 18.78 -15.01
C LEU A 379 0.69 17.88 -14.28
N GLY A 380 0.55 16.56 -14.30
CA GLY A 380 1.47 15.66 -13.58
C GLY A 380 1.20 15.50 -12.08
N GLN A 381 -0.02 15.81 -11.62
CA GLN A 381 -0.43 15.73 -10.22
C GLN A 381 -0.74 14.28 -9.80
N LEU A 382 0.32 13.48 -9.66
CA LEU A 382 0.32 12.06 -9.30
C LEU A 382 -0.58 11.67 -8.10
N PRO A 383 -0.73 12.47 -7.03
CA PRO A 383 -1.71 12.21 -5.96
C PRO A 383 -3.11 11.87 -6.44
N VAL A 384 -3.63 12.61 -7.42
CA VAL A 384 -5.02 12.43 -7.89
C VAL A 384 -5.15 11.16 -8.75
N TRP A 385 -4.08 10.74 -9.43
CA TRP A 385 -4.06 9.49 -10.21
C TRP A 385 -4.23 8.28 -9.29
N ILE A 386 -3.56 8.32 -8.14
CA ILE A 386 -3.64 7.27 -7.11
C ILE A 386 -5.01 7.30 -6.43
N LEU A 387 -5.53 8.48 -6.08
CA LEU A 387 -6.88 8.64 -5.53
C LEU A 387 -7.99 8.13 -6.46
N ALA A 388 -7.85 8.33 -7.78
CA ALA A 388 -8.79 7.83 -8.78
C ALA A 388 -8.94 6.30 -8.74
N VAL A 389 -7.91 5.57 -8.32
CA VAL A 389 -7.94 4.11 -8.15
C VAL A 389 -8.27 3.73 -6.70
N SER A 390 -7.68 4.39 -5.71
CA SER A 390 -7.74 3.99 -4.30
C SER A 390 -9.08 4.32 -3.64
N VAL A 391 -9.70 5.47 -3.95
CA VAL A 391 -10.95 5.92 -3.30
C VAL A 391 -12.12 5.00 -3.62
N PRO A 392 -12.43 4.61 -4.88
CA PRO A 392 -13.54 3.70 -5.15
C PRO A 392 -13.29 2.30 -4.58
N LEU A 393 -12.04 1.80 -4.64
CA LEU A 393 -11.69 0.51 -4.03
C LEU A 393 -11.87 0.56 -2.51
N PHE A 394 -11.47 1.64 -1.84
CA PHE A 394 -11.67 1.84 -0.40
C PHE A 394 -13.16 1.83 -0.03
N VAL A 395 -13.98 2.67 -0.68
CA VAL A 395 -15.43 2.76 -0.40
C VAL A 395 -16.13 1.42 -0.67
N GLY A 396 -15.88 0.81 -1.83
CA GLY A 396 -16.51 -0.45 -2.22
C GLY A 396 -16.07 -1.66 -1.37
N SER A 397 -14.81 -1.68 -0.93
CA SER A 397 -14.31 -2.75 -0.05
C SER A 397 -14.74 -2.55 1.40
N LEU A 398 -14.76 -1.32 1.92
CA LEU A 398 -15.30 -1.04 3.25
C LEU A 398 -16.78 -1.42 3.32
N ALA A 399 -17.59 -1.01 2.34
CA ALA A 399 -19.01 -1.37 2.26
C ALA A 399 -19.23 -2.88 2.26
N ARG A 400 -18.55 -3.63 1.38
CA ARG A 400 -18.60 -5.12 1.35
C ARG A 400 -18.01 -5.75 2.63
N GLY A 401 -17.06 -5.08 3.28
CA GLY A 401 -16.47 -5.47 4.57
C GLY A 401 -17.44 -5.37 5.74
N THR A 402 -18.44 -4.49 5.67
CA THR A 402 -19.57 -4.45 6.63
C THR A 402 -20.58 -5.60 6.43
N GLY A 403 -20.44 -6.37 5.36
CA GLY A 403 -21.33 -7.49 5.01
C GLY A 403 -22.36 -7.17 3.93
N MET A 404 -22.29 -6.01 3.27
CA MET A 404 -23.18 -5.69 2.15
C MET A 404 -22.92 -6.64 0.96
N PRO A 405 -23.95 -7.36 0.47
CA PRO A 405 -23.82 -8.21 -0.71
C PRO A 405 -23.73 -7.37 -1.98
N VAL A 406 -23.32 -8.03 -3.06
CA VAL A 406 -23.64 -7.61 -4.42
C VAL A 406 -24.90 -8.36 -4.82
N THR A 407 -25.99 -7.63 -5.00
CA THR A 407 -27.24 -8.14 -5.57
C THR A 407 -27.15 -8.22 -7.09
N ARG A 408 -27.99 -9.08 -7.66
CA ARG A 408 -28.33 -9.05 -9.09
C ARG A 408 -29.69 -9.68 -9.30
N THR A 409 -30.62 -8.94 -9.87
CA THR A 409 -31.89 -9.47 -10.35
C THR A 409 -31.73 -10.07 -11.75
N VAL A 410 -32.27 -11.27 -11.98
CA VAL A 410 -32.29 -11.94 -13.29
C VAL A 410 -33.63 -12.61 -13.50
N MET A 411 -34.16 -12.62 -14.73
CA MET A 411 -35.39 -13.37 -15.01
C MET A 411 -35.13 -14.87 -14.81
N GLY A 412 -35.94 -15.50 -13.96
CA GLY A 412 -36.06 -16.94 -13.86
C GLY A 412 -37.05 -17.51 -14.87
N GLU A 413 -37.54 -18.71 -14.61
CA GLU A 413 -38.52 -19.39 -15.46
C GLU A 413 -39.93 -18.73 -15.42
N ILE A 414 -40.33 -18.22 -14.25
CA ILE A 414 -41.66 -17.58 -14.03
C ILE A 414 -41.49 -16.16 -13.46
N GLU A 415 -40.60 -15.98 -12.48
CA GLU A 415 -40.42 -14.73 -11.74
C GLU A 415 -38.96 -14.23 -11.77
N PRO A 416 -38.70 -12.93 -11.54
CA PRO A 416 -37.36 -12.40 -11.37
C PRO A 416 -36.70 -12.90 -10.08
N VAL A 417 -35.63 -13.68 -10.20
CA VAL A 417 -34.84 -14.21 -9.09
C VAL A 417 -33.73 -13.22 -8.72
N THR A 418 -33.65 -12.85 -7.44
CA THR A 418 -32.57 -11.99 -6.93
C THR A 418 -31.45 -12.84 -6.34
N VAL A 419 -30.21 -12.70 -6.85
CA VAL A 419 -29.05 -13.49 -6.40
C VAL A 419 -28.13 -12.61 -5.56
N SER A 420 -28.01 -12.89 -4.26
CA SER A 420 -27.13 -12.14 -3.35
C SER A 420 -25.76 -12.81 -3.16
N VAL A 421 -24.69 -12.09 -3.52
CA VAL A 421 -23.30 -12.59 -3.40
C VAL A 421 -22.57 -11.83 -2.31
N HIS A 422 -22.35 -12.47 -1.17
CA HIS A 422 -21.60 -11.89 -0.06
C HIS A 422 -20.09 -12.10 -0.27
N SER A 423 -19.31 -11.03 -0.06
CA SER A 423 -17.85 -11.12 -0.02
C SER A 423 -17.35 -11.58 1.34
N ALA A 424 -16.22 -12.28 1.37
CA ALA A 424 -15.56 -12.59 2.64
C ALA A 424 -15.08 -11.28 3.30
N ALA A 425 -15.69 -10.91 4.44
CA ALA A 425 -15.40 -9.63 5.11
C ALA A 425 -13.90 -9.38 5.31
N ILE A 426 -13.14 -10.40 5.72
CA ILE A 426 -11.68 -10.27 5.94
C ILE A 426 -10.88 -9.95 4.66
N ILE A 427 -11.32 -10.44 3.48
CA ILE A 427 -10.71 -10.06 2.18
C ILE A 427 -10.91 -8.57 1.95
N GLN A 428 -12.15 -8.12 2.11
CA GLN A 428 -12.54 -6.74 1.82
C GLN A 428 -11.92 -5.76 2.84
N VAL A 429 -11.80 -6.16 4.11
CA VAL A 429 -11.07 -5.43 5.15
C VAL A 429 -9.58 -5.27 4.82
N GLY A 430 -8.93 -6.31 4.29
CA GLY A 430 -7.54 -6.20 3.83
C GLY A 430 -7.38 -5.29 2.60
N ILE A 431 -8.32 -5.36 1.65
CA ILE A 431 -8.34 -4.44 0.50
C ILE A 431 -8.54 -3.00 0.99
N ALA A 432 -9.51 -2.75 1.86
CA ALA A 432 -9.78 -1.43 2.45
C ALA A 432 -8.59 -0.88 3.24
N ALA A 433 -7.85 -1.73 3.95
CA ALA A 433 -6.63 -1.33 4.66
C ALA A 433 -5.53 -0.86 3.69
N LEU A 434 -5.29 -1.61 2.61
CA LEU A 434 -4.29 -1.25 1.59
C LEU A 434 -4.70 -0.03 0.76
N THR A 435 -5.97 0.07 0.36
CA THR A 435 -6.43 1.20 -0.46
C THR A 435 -6.70 2.45 0.38
N GLY A 436 -7.03 2.29 1.67
CA GLY A 436 -7.03 3.38 2.64
C GLY A 436 -5.62 3.95 2.87
N PHE A 437 -4.61 3.08 2.96
CA PHE A 437 -3.19 3.49 2.99
C PHE A 437 -2.82 4.31 1.75
N LEU A 438 -3.06 3.79 0.53
CA LEU A 438 -2.82 4.51 -0.74
C LEU A 438 -3.60 5.84 -0.85
N THR A 439 -4.75 5.93 -0.18
CA THR A 439 -5.59 7.14 -0.16
C THR A 439 -4.98 8.21 0.76
N VAL A 440 -4.37 7.82 1.87
CA VAL A 440 -3.66 8.74 2.80
C VAL A 440 -2.24 9.04 2.35
N SER A 441 -1.58 8.14 1.61
CA SER A 441 -0.25 8.43 1.04
C SER A 441 -0.33 9.54 -0.01
N ALA A 442 -1.35 9.53 -0.87
CA ALA A 442 -1.56 10.55 -1.88
C ALA A 442 -1.73 11.96 -1.28
N SER A 443 -2.45 12.08 -0.17
CA SER A 443 -2.59 13.33 0.59
C SER A 443 -3.00 13.04 2.03
N VAL A 444 -2.20 13.51 3.01
CA VAL A 444 -2.32 13.08 4.41
C VAL A 444 -3.67 13.48 5.03
N ILE A 445 -4.28 14.59 4.59
CA ILE A 445 -5.63 15.00 5.04
C ILE A 445 -6.72 13.95 4.78
N MET A 446 -6.50 13.03 3.83
CA MET A 446 -7.44 11.94 3.55
C MET A 446 -7.62 10.96 4.72
N VAL A 447 -6.78 11.01 5.76
CA VAL A 447 -7.04 10.25 6.98
C VAL A 447 -8.38 10.63 7.61
N ILE A 448 -8.84 11.88 7.46
CA ILE A 448 -10.11 12.37 8.01
C ILE A 448 -11.30 11.64 7.38
N PRO A 449 -11.55 11.69 6.05
CA PRO A 449 -12.65 10.94 5.45
C PRO A 449 -12.50 9.42 5.61
N VAL A 450 -11.27 8.86 5.63
CA VAL A 450 -11.03 7.44 5.91
C VAL A 450 -11.50 7.06 7.32
N VAL A 451 -11.12 7.82 8.35
CA VAL A 451 -11.54 7.58 9.75
C VAL A 451 -13.04 7.77 9.92
N LEU A 452 -13.62 8.82 9.33
CA LEU A 452 -15.07 9.07 9.38
C LEU A 452 -15.87 7.94 8.71
N LEU A 453 -15.46 7.47 7.53
CA LEU A 453 -16.11 6.36 6.84
C LEU A 453 -16.02 5.05 7.63
N VAL A 454 -14.87 4.74 8.26
CA VAL A 454 -14.76 3.55 9.13
C VAL A 454 -15.60 3.70 10.40
N GLY A 455 -15.67 4.90 10.99
CA GLY A 455 -16.55 5.21 12.12
C GLY A 455 -18.03 4.99 11.77
N LEU A 456 -18.49 5.50 10.63
CA LEU A 456 -19.84 5.25 10.10
C LEU A 456 -20.08 3.76 9.84
N ALA A 457 -19.10 3.03 9.30
CA ALA A 457 -19.17 1.58 9.09
C ALA A 457 -19.23 0.75 10.40
N MET A 458 -18.81 1.32 11.53
CA MET A 458 -18.96 0.73 12.85
C MET A 458 -20.35 0.99 13.45
N LEU A 459 -20.90 2.20 13.28
CA LEU A 459 -22.17 2.64 13.87
C LEU A 459 -23.39 1.88 13.30
N LYS A 460 -24.08 1.13 14.15
CA LYS A 460 -25.22 0.27 13.74
C LYS A 460 -26.59 0.97 13.72
N GLY A 461 -26.66 2.24 14.14
CA GLY A 461 -27.91 3.02 14.32
C GLY A 461 -28.02 4.30 13.48
N VAL A 462 -26.96 4.73 12.80
CA VAL A 462 -27.03 5.79 11.79
C VAL A 462 -27.58 5.13 10.53
N ALA A 463 -28.90 5.27 10.35
CA ALA A 463 -29.81 4.35 9.64
C ALA A 463 -29.27 3.65 8.37
N ASN A 464 -29.79 2.44 8.12
CA ASN A 464 -29.41 1.54 7.02
C ASN A 464 -29.35 2.30 5.67
N PRO A 465 -28.16 2.69 5.18
CA PRO A 465 -28.09 3.60 4.04
C PRO A 465 -28.33 2.85 2.72
N LEU A 466 -27.88 1.59 2.69
CA LEU A 466 -27.71 0.77 1.49
C LEU A 466 -28.65 -0.44 1.38
N TYR A 467 -29.58 -0.63 2.33
CA TYR A 467 -30.45 -1.82 2.33
C TYR A 467 -31.84 -1.49 2.88
N VAL A 468 -32.81 -1.33 1.98
CA VAL A 468 -34.24 -1.45 2.29
C VAL A 468 -34.83 -2.46 1.31
N GLY A 469 -34.48 -3.73 1.53
CA GLY A 469 -35.16 -4.88 0.95
C GLY A 469 -36.23 -5.36 1.92
N ALA A 470 -37.40 -5.73 1.42
CA ALA A 470 -38.59 -6.00 2.22
C ALA A 470 -38.51 -7.31 3.02
N GLN A 471 -37.96 -7.24 4.23
CA GLN A 471 -38.32 -8.14 5.33
C GLN A 471 -38.81 -7.31 6.52
N ALA A 472 -40.01 -6.76 6.35
CA ALA A 472 -40.85 -6.34 7.46
C ALA A 472 -41.58 -7.58 8.02
N GLU A 473 -40.88 -8.44 8.77
CA GLU A 473 -41.51 -9.52 9.50
C GLU A 473 -41.31 -9.40 11.02
N THR A 474 -42.43 -9.57 11.73
CA THR A 474 -42.53 -9.88 13.16
C THR A 474 -42.06 -8.80 14.16
N ARG A 475 -43.00 -7.89 14.42
CA ARG A 475 -43.41 -7.42 15.76
C ARG A 475 -42.92 -8.32 16.92
N ALA A 476 -41.81 -7.96 17.59
CA ALA A 476 -41.34 -8.62 18.80
C ALA A 476 -40.60 -7.65 19.76
N SER A 477 -41.14 -7.54 20.98
CA SER A 477 -40.55 -6.99 22.22
C SER A 477 -39.70 -5.70 22.15
N THR A 478 -40.36 -4.58 22.42
CA THR A 478 -39.80 -3.56 23.34
C THR A 478 -39.24 -4.26 24.59
N PHE A 479 -38.10 -3.79 25.12
CA PHE A 479 -37.37 -4.41 26.25
C PHE A 479 -36.76 -5.81 26.00
N SER A 480 -35.69 -5.88 25.18
CA SER A 480 -34.59 -6.79 25.49
C SER A 480 -33.21 -6.17 25.29
N ARG A 481 -32.34 -6.44 26.26
CA ARG A 481 -31.10 -5.73 26.58
C ARG A 481 -30.02 -5.90 25.49
N ILE A 482 -29.48 -4.77 25.06
CA ILE A 482 -28.04 -4.51 24.78
C ILE A 482 -27.15 -5.66 25.30
N PRO A 483 -26.41 -6.44 24.45
CA PRO A 483 -25.32 -5.91 23.61
C PRO A 483 -25.00 -6.68 22.29
N ALA A 484 -25.02 -6.01 21.13
CA ALA A 484 -24.36 -6.48 19.88
C ALA A 484 -24.14 -5.35 18.85
N ARG A 485 -23.43 -4.29 19.28
CA ARG A 485 -23.57 -2.91 18.76
C ARG A 485 -22.59 -2.46 17.63
N LEU A 486 -22.02 -3.38 16.86
CA LEU A 486 -21.12 -3.04 15.72
C LEU A 486 -21.48 -3.84 14.46
N ARG A 487 -21.44 -3.23 13.26
CA ARG A 487 -21.50 -3.96 11.97
C ARG A 487 -20.10 -4.44 11.57
N LEU A 488 -19.17 -3.50 11.39
CA LEU A 488 -17.75 -3.80 11.28
C LEU A 488 -17.17 -4.14 12.68
N LYS A 489 -16.62 -5.34 12.88
CA LYS A 489 -15.98 -5.72 14.15
C LYS A 489 -14.81 -4.78 14.46
N ALA A 490 -14.59 -4.42 15.71
CA ALA A 490 -13.49 -3.52 16.12
C ALA A 490 -12.11 -3.97 15.62
N VAL A 491 -11.84 -5.29 15.60
CA VAL A 491 -10.60 -5.86 15.04
C VAL A 491 -10.47 -5.59 13.53
N HIS A 492 -11.57 -5.62 12.78
CA HIS A 492 -11.56 -5.26 11.36
C HIS A 492 -11.34 -3.76 11.16
N ALA A 493 -11.98 -2.90 11.95
CA ALA A 493 -11.75 -1.46 11.91
C ALA A 493 -10.28 -1.10 12.22
N LEU A 494 -9.68 -1.78 13.20
CA LEU A 494 -8.25 -1.64 13.51
C LEU A 494 -7.35 -2.08 12.34
N ILE A 495 -7.69 -3.16 11.63
CA ILE A 495 -6.95 -3.58 10.43
C ILE A 495 -7.08 -2.53 9.31
N VAL A 496 -8.26 -1.96 9.09
CA VAL A 496 -8.45 -0.90 8.07
C VAL A 496 -7.68 0.38 8.42
N LEU A 497 -7.77 0.82 9.67
CA LEU A 497 -7.22 2.12 10.08
C LEU A 497 -5.73 2.09 10.39
N SER A 498 -5.16 0.96 10.85
CA SER A 498 -3.79 0.95 11.35
C SER A 498 -2.74 1.41 10.32
N PRO A 499 -2.73 0.97 9.04
CA PRO A 499 -1.76 1.49 8.08
C PRO A 499 -1.91 2.99 7.84
N ALA A 500 -3.13 3.47 7.64
CA ALA A 500 -3.44 4.87 7.31
C ALA A 500 -3.15 5.83 8.47
N VAL A 501 -3.49 5.44 9.71
CA VAL A 501 -3.25 6.26 10.91
C VAL A 501 -1.77 6.25 11.30
N LEU A 502 -1.08 5.11 11.19
CA LEU A 502 0.38 5.06 11.38
C LEU A 502 1.11 5.94 10.36
N LEU A 503 0.60 6.01 9.12
CA LEU A 503 1.18 6.85 8.08
C LEU A 503 1.04 8.35 8.37
N ALA A 504 -0.13 8.79 8.87
CA ALA A 504 -0.37 10.18 9.24
C ALA A 504 0.27 10.60 10.59
N LEU A 505 0.73 9.63 11.40
CA LEU A 505 1.23 9.88 12.75
C LEU A 505 2.43 10.86 12.81
N PRO A 506 3.45 10.80 11.95
CA PRO A 506 4.54 11.78 11.96
C PRO A 506 4.04 13.20 11.70
N THR A 507 3.18 13.41 10.70
CA THR A 507 2.57 14.71 10.41
C THR A 507 1.75 15.22 11.61
N ALA A 508 0.95 14.34 12.23
CA ALA A 508 0.15 14.69 13.41
C ALA A 508 1.02 15.11 14.61
N MET A 509 2.05 14.32 14.95
CA MET A 509 2.98 14.68 16.03
C MET A 509 3.65 16.03 15.77
N ARG A 510 3.96 16.35 14.51
CA ARG A 510 4.60 17.61 14.12
C ARG A 510 3.67 18.81 14.14
N THR A 511 2.41 18.65 13.71
CA THR A 511 1.41 19.72 13.88
C THR A 511 1.12 19.99 15.36
N VAL A 512 1.13 18.96 16.22
CA VAL A 512 1.00 19.14 17.67
C VAL A 512 2.22 19.87 18.26
N SER A 513 3.45 19.51 17.87
CA SER A 513 4.67 20.18 18.36
C SER A 513 4.90 21.57 17.73
N SER A 514 4.24 21.89 16.63
CA SER A 514 4.42 23.13 15.88
C SER A 514 3.16 23.44 15.06
N PRO A 515 2.12 24.07 15.65
CA PRO A 515 0.84 24.33 15.00
C PRO A 515 0.95 25.13 13.68
N ALA A 516 1.98 25.99 13.55
CA ALA A 516 2.30 26.69 12.31
C ALA A 516 2.69 25.79 11.11
N GLN A 517 2.81 24.47 11.31
CA GLN A 517 3.07 23.48 10.25
C GLN A 517 1.79 22.74 9.80
N TRP A 518 0.59 23.21 10.15
CA TRP A 518 -0.67 22.56 9.78
C TRP A 518 -0.88 22.42 8.26
N SER A 519 -0.29 23.30 7.44
CA SER A 519 -0.40 23.22 5.98
C SER A 519 0.29 21.99 5.38
N LEU A 520 1.12 21.26 6.15
CA LEU A 520 1.64 19.94 5.77
C LEU A 520 0.53 18.90 5.51
N TRP A 521 -0.66 19.04 6.10
CA TRP A 521 -1.77 18.14 5.86
C TRP A 521 -2.32 18.24 4.42
N LEU A 522 -2.24 19.43 3.82
CA LEU A 522 -2.73 19.74 2.48
C LEU A 522 -1.67 19.52 1.40
N SER A 523 -0.39 19.63 1.76
CA SER A 523 0.74 19.46 0.83
C SER A 523 0.94 18.00 0.42
N SER A 524 1.26 17.78 -0.86
CA SER A 524 1.38 16.45 -1.51
C SER A 524 2.75 16.24 -2.17
N LEU A 525 3.07 15.01 -2.59
CA LEU A 525 4.23 14.74 -3.46
C LEU A 525 3.99 15.30 -4.87
N SER A 526 4.30 16.57 -5.03
CA SER A 526 4.17 17.32 -6.29
C SER A 526 5.28 18.36 -6.35
N VAL A 527 5.97 18.46 -7.49
CA VAL A 527 6.83 19.62 -7.78
C VAL A 527 5.95 20.89 -7.79
N PRO A 528 6.39 22.03 -7.23
CA PRO A 528 5.58 23.24 -7.18
C PRO A 528 5.22 23.73 -8.59
N LEU A 529 3.92 23.89 -8.86
CA LEU A 529 3.42 24.52 -10.08
C LEU A 529 2.56 25.73 -9.71
N PRO A 530 2.88 26.94 -10.17
CA PRO A 530 1.97 28.08 -10.04
C PRO A 530 0.74 27.83 -10.93
N VAL A 531 -0.45 27.90 -10.33
CA VAL A 531 -1.74 27.74 -11.00
C VAL A 531 -2.69 28.79 -10.42
N SER A 532 -3.46 29.46 -11.27
CA SER A 532 -4.47 30.46 -10.86
C SER A 532 -5.47 29.85 -9.88
N MET A 533 -5.79 30.59 -8.82
CA MET A 533 -6.75 30.17 -7.81
C MET A 533 -8.14 29.95 -8.45
N PRO A 534 -8.76 28.76 -8.33
CA PRO A 534 -10.09 28.50 -8.87
C PRO A 534 -11.15 29.34 -8.16
N ASN A 535 -12.17 29.77 -8.91
CA ASN A 535 -13.36 30.39 -8.35
C ASN A 535 -14.22 29.36 -7.61
N TRP A 536 -15.17 29.84 -6.79
CA TRP A 536 -16.03 28.95 -6.02
C TRP A 536 -16.95 28.08 -6.90
N TRP A 537 -17.37 28.56 -8.07
CA TRP A 537 -18.13 27.78 -9.05
C TRP A 537 -17.27 26.72 -9.78
N ASP A 538 -15.98 27.00 -10.00
CA ASP A 538 -15.03 26.03 -10.58
C ASP A 538 -14.90 24.82 -9.63
N LEU A 539 -14.73 25.09 -8.33
CA LEU A 539 -14.68 24.05 -7.30
C LEU A 539 -15.99 23.25 -7.20
N LEU A 540 -17.16 23.91 -7.26
CA LEU A 540 -18.47 23.24 -7.31
C LEU A 540 -18.68 22.39 -8.58
N THR A 541 -17.95 22.69 -9.65
CA THR A 541 -17.96 21.91 -10.89
C THR A 541 -16.78 20.95 -11.03
N ALA A 542 -16.07 20.71 -9.92
CA ALA A 542 -14.93 19.80 -9.80
C ALA A 542 -13.74 20.15 -10.72
N TRP A 543 -13.57 21.43 -11.04
CA TRP A 543 -12.37 21.99 -11.68
C TRP A 543 -11.37 22.45 -10.61
N PRO A 544 -10.10 21.99 -10.66
CA PRO A 544 -9.08 22.33 -9.65
C PRO A 544 -8.35 23.67 -9.92
N LEU A 545 -8.74 24.39 -10.98
CA LEU A 545 -8.10 25.62 -11.47
C LEU A 545 -9.17 26.58 -12.04
N ASP A 546 -8.80 27.85 -12.24
CA ASP A 546 -9.69 28.84 -12.87
C ASP A 546 -9.92 28.53 -14.36
N VAL A 547 -11.13 28.08 -14.68
CA VAL A 547 -11.53 27.72 -16.05
C VAL A 547 -11.57 28.95 -16.98
N ALA A 548 -11.88 30.13 -16.46
CA ALA A 548 -11.94 31.36 -17.24
C ALA A 548 -10.54 31.84 -17.67
N ALA A 549 -9.53 31.65 -16.82
CA ALA A 549 -8.13 31.94 -17.12
C ALA A 549 -7.47 30.90 -18.06
N THR A 550 -8.07 29.72 -18.27
CA THR A 550 -7.46 28.68 -19.12
C THR A 550 -7.64 28.94 -20.62
N ALA A 551 -6.52 29.11 -21.32
CA ALA A 551 -6.46 29.12 -22.77
C ALA A 551 -6.38 27.69 -23.35
N LEU A 552 -7.33 27.36 -24.24
CA LEU A 552 -7.27 26.16 -25.08
C LEU A 552 -6.54 26.49 -26.40
N PRO A 553 -5.62 25.64 -26.89
CA PRO A 553 -5.02 25.78 -28.23
C PRO A 553 -6.06 25.87 -29.35
N ILE A 554 -7.18 25.16 -29.23
CA ILE A 554 -8.36 25.29 -30.09
C ILE A 554 -9.42 26.09 -29.33
N ALA A 555 -9.62 27.34 -29.76
CA ALA A 555 -10.68 28.19 -29.24
C ALA A 555 -12.07 27.65 -29.65
N LEU A 556 -12.81 27.12 -28.68
CA LEU A 556 -14.19 26.63 -28.84
C LEU A 556 -15.15 27.64 -28.17
N PRO A 557 -15.90 28.47 -28.92
CA PRO A 557 -16.78 29.46 -28.31
C PRO A 557 -17.80 28.83 -27.34
N GLY A 558 -17.88 29.37 -26.13
CA GLY A 558 -18.82 28.89 -25.09
C GLY A 558 -18.47 27.54 -24.46
N TRP A 559 -17.26 27.00 -24.67
CA TRP A 559 -16.85 25.70 -24.10
C TRP A 559 -16.97 25.63 -22.57
N GLN A 560 -16.83 26.77 -21.89
CA GLN A 560 -17.00 26.89 -20.43
C GLN A 560 -18.42 26.50 -20.00
N ILE A 561 -19.45 26.78 -20.82
CA ILE A 561 -20.83 26.37 -20.55
C ILE A 561 -20.92 24.83 -20.53
N LEU A 562 -20.29 24.17 -21.50
CA LEU A 562 -20.23 22.70 -21.57
C LEU A 562 -19.42 22.12 -20.39
N ALA A 563 -18.37 22.81 -19.94
CA ALA A 563 -17.56 22.42 -18.78
C ALA A 563 -18.32 22.48 -17.44
N PHE A 564 -19.26 23.42 -17.28
CA PHE A 564 -19.98 23.67 -16.02
C PHE A 564 -21.36 22.99 -15.93
N LEU A 565 -22.15 23.02 -17.00
CA LEU A 565 -23.49 22.42 -17.10
C LEU A 565 -23.63 21.03 -16.45
N PRO A 566 -22.70 20.07 -16.65
CA PRO A 566 -22.81 18.74 -16.04
C PRO A 566 -22.89 18.67 -14.53
N LEU A 567 -21.93 19.27 -13.83
CA LEU A 567 -21.90 19.18 -12.38
C LEU A 567 -22.94 20.09 -11.73
N GLY A 568 -23.35 21.17 -12.40
CA GLY A 568 -24.55 21.93 -12.01
C GLY A 568 -25.81 21.07 -12.00
N LEU A 569 -26.02 20.24 -13.04
CA LEU A 569 -27.16 19.30 -13.08
C LEU A 569 -27.01 18.16 -12.08
N LEU A 570 -25.80 17.60 -11.89
CA LEU A 570 -25.55 16.58 -10.86
C LEU A 570 -25.82 17.12 -9.44
N LEU A 571 -25.34 18.33 -9.13
CA LEU A 571 -25.66 19.04 -7.88
C LEU A 571 -27.17 19.21 -7.72
N LEU A 572 -27.89 19.65 -8.76
CA LEU A 572 -29.34 19.78 -8.74
C LEU A 572 -30.03 18.44 -8.42
N THR A 573 -29.60 17.33 -9.03
CA THR A 573 -30.18 16.00 -8.71
C THR A 573 -29.93 15.57 -7.27
N VAL A 574 -28.78 15.91 -6.70
CA VAL A 574 -28.44 15.62 -5.30
C VAL A 574 -29.26 16.49 -4.34
N VAL A 575 -29.40 17.79 -4.63
CA VAL A 575 -30.22 18.73 -3.83
C VAL A 575 -31.67 18.27 -3.80
N VAL A 576 -32.28 18.01 -4.97
CA VAL A 576 -33.66 17.48 -5.07
C VAL A 576 -33.77 16.12 -4.37
N GLY A 577 -32.82 15.21 -4.61
CA GLY A 577 -32.81 13.86 -4.06
C GLY A 577 -32.55 13.74 -2.55
N VAL A 578 -32.11 14.83 -1.90
CA VAL A 578 -31.95 14.93 -0.43
C VAL A 578 -33.12 15.66 0.22
N ILE A 579 -33.71 16.67 -0.45
CA ILE A 579 -34.84 17.46 0.08
C ILE A 579 -36.15 16.66 0.09
N ILE A 580 -36.37 15.75 -0.88
CA ILE A 580 -37.60 14.94 -0.93
C ILE A 580 -37.77 14.13 0.37
N PRO A 581 -38.90 14.28 1.09
CA PRO A 581 -39.09 13.67 2.42
C PRO A 581 -39.15 12.14 2.32
N GLY A 582 -38.03 11.48 2.65
CA GLY A 582 -37.89 10.02 2.48
C GLY A 582 -36.57 9.45 2.99
N ARG A 583 -36.14 9.87 4.19
CA ARG A 583 -34.90 9.50 4.94
C ARG A 583 -33.99 8.42 4.29
N SER A 584 -33.14 8.80 3.34
CA SER A 584 -31.93 8.06 2.97
C SER A 584 -30.73 8.70 3.66
N THR A 585 -30.34 8.21 4.83
CA THR A 585 -29.11 8.64 5.53
C THR A 585 -27.88 8.53 4.65
N GLY A 586 -27.84 7.59 3.70
CA GLY A 586 -26.73 7.39 2.77
C GLY A 586 -26.49 8.59 1.86
N ALA A 587 -27.55 9.17 1.31
CA ALA A 587 -27.48 10.41 0.53
C ALA A 587 -26.99 11.58 1.41
N HIS A 588 -27.54 11.73 2.61
CA HIS A 588 -27.15 12.81 3.53
C HIS A 588 -25.67 12.75 3.93
N TRP A 589 -25.14 11.58 4.31
CA TRP A 589 -23.71 11.44 4.62
C TRP A 589 -22.84 11.60 3.38
N SER A 590 -23.28 11.10 2.22
CA SER A 590 -22.56 11.30 0.95
C SER A 590 -22.46 12.78 0.58
N LEU A 591 -23.52 13.56 0.79
CA LEU A 591 -23.51 15.02 0.62
C LEU A 591 -22.62 15.72 1.66
N LEU A 592 -22.57 15.27 2.92
CA LEU A 592 -21.63 15.81 3.91
C LEU A 592 -20.17 15.55 3.53
N PHE A 593 -19.84 14.36 3.00
CA PHE A 593 -18.53 14.10 2.40
C PHE A 593 -18.29 14.99 1.18
N ALA A 594 -19.30 15.22 0.35
CA ALA A 594 -19.18 16.09 -0.82
C ALA A 594 -18.81 17.53 -0.40
N LEU A 595 -19.57 18.11 0.53
CA LEU A 595 -19.32 19.45 1.09
C LEU A 595 -17.93 19.54 1.76
N GLY A 596 -17.57 18.54 2.58
CA GLY A 596 -16.23 18.46 3.19
C GLY A 596 -15.10 18.37 2.15
N GLY A 597 -15.34 17.71 1.01
CA GLY A 597 -14.43 17.67 -0.13
C GLY A 597 -14.22 19.04 -0.78
N VAL A 598 -15.29 19.80 -1.04
CA VAL A 598 -15.20 21.17 -1.58
C VAL A 598 -14.48 22.10 -0.62
N VAL A 599 -14.81 22.06 0.68
CA VAL A 599 -14.12 22.86 1.71
C VAL A 599 -12.64 22.51 1.77
N THR A 600 -12.28 21.22 1.66
CA THR A 600 -10.89 20.77 1.60
C THR A 600 -10.18 21.28 0.35
N ALA A 601 -10.85 21.26 -0.81
CA ALA A 601 -10.29 21.77 -2.07
C ALA A 601 -10.08 23.29 -2.03
N TRP A 602 -11.05 24.04 -1.51
CA TRP A 602 -10.93 25.48 -1.31
C TRP A 602 -9.80 25.83 -0.34
N LEU A 603 -9.71 25.12 0.79
CA LEU A 603 -8.66 25.33 1.78
C LEU A 603 -7.27 25.01 1.21
N ALA A 604 -7.13 23.93 0.43
CA ALA A 604 -5.89 23.62 -0.29
C ALA A 604 -5.51 24.75 -1.27
N SER A 605 -6.44 25.13 -2.17
CA SER A 605 -6.20 26.14 -3.21
C SER A 605 -5.95 27.55 -2.67
N SER A 606 -6.26 27.83 -1.40
CA SER A 606 -5.98 29.09 -0.70
C SER A 606 -4.80 29.03 0.29
N THR A 607 -4.25 27.83 0.56
CA THR A 607 -3.15 27.67 1.53
C THR A 607 -1.80 27.55 0.83
N PRO A 608 -0.88 28.53 0.96
CA PRO A 608 0.46 28.43 0.41
C PRO A 608 1.28 27.35 1.13
N VAL A 609 1.90 26.46 0.34
CA VAL A 609 2.73 25.33 0.83
C VAL A 609 4.12 25.29 0.20
N SER A 610 4.37 26.09 -0.83
CA SER A 610 5.67 26.19 -1.50
C SER A 610 5.88 27.58 -2.09
N VAL A 611 7.06 27.80 -2.67
CA VAL A 611 7.38 28.94 -3.54
C VAL A 611 7.74 28.40 -4.92
N SER A 612 7.48 29.21 -5.95
CA SER A 612 7.99 29.05 -7.32
C SER A 612 8.40 30.43 -7.82
N GLY A 613 9.71 30.66 -8.01
CA GLY A 613 10.20 32.02 -8.25
C GLY A 613 9.94 32.92 -7.04
N ALA A 614 9.29 34.08 -7.25
CA ALA A 614 8.90 34.99 -6.17
C ALA A 614 7.53 34.63 -5.57
N ASP A 615 6.73 33.82 -6.27
CA ASP A 615 5.31 33.63 -5.97
C ASP A 615 5.08 32.46 -5.01
N ALA A 616 4.11 32.65 -4.11
CA ALA A 616 3.64 31.61 -3.22
C ALA A 616 2.74 30.62 -4.00
N VAL A 617 3.04 29.33 -3.89
CA VAL A 617 2.28 28.25 -4.55
C VAL A 617 1.38 27.56 -3.53
N CYS A 618 0.07 27.59 -3.79
CA CYS A 618 -0.95 26.93 -2.98
C CYS A 618 -0.91 25.39 -3.09
N ALA A 619 -1.53 24.71 -2.13
CA ALA A 619 -1.70 23.26 -2.20
C ALA A 619 -2.69 22.88 -3.31
N TRP A 620 -2.48 21.71 -3.92
CA TRP A 620 -3.35 21.23 -4.98
C TRP A 620 -4.73 20.84 -4.41
N GLY A 621 -5.81 21.47 -4.90
CA GLY A 621 -7.18 21.18 -4.45
C GLY A 621 -7.74 19.82 -4.90
N GLY A 622 -7.08 19.15 -5.85
CA GLY A 622 -7.57 17.92 -6.47
C GLY A 622 -7.90 16.75 -5.51
N PRO A 623 -7.19 16.51 -4.39
CA PRO A 623 -7.59 15.51 -3.41
C PRO A 623 -8.97 15.81 -2.80
N GLY A 624 -9.25 17.06 -2.42
CA GLY A 624 -10.57 17.46 -1.93
C GLY A 624 -11.67 17.27 -2.96
N LEU A 625 -11.39 17.61 -4.23
CA LEU A 625 -12.32 17.41 -5.34
C LEU A 625 -12.59 15.92 -5.66
N ALA A 626 -11.64 15.03 -5.40
CA ALA A 626 -11.87 13.59 -5.52
C ALA A 626 -12.89 13.09 -4.47
N VAL A 627 -12.83 13.59 -3.23
CA VAL A 627 -13.84 13.29 -2.19
C VAL A 627 -15.19 13.93 -2.55
N PHE A 628 -15.18 15.16 -3.07
CA PHE A 628 -16.37 15.86 -3.55
C PHE A 628 -17.14 15.04 -4.60
N HIS A 629 -16.46 14.67 -5.68
CA HIS A 629 -17.08 13.96 -6.79
C HIS A 629 -17.54 12.55 -6.39
N ALA A 630 -16.77 11.85 -5.54
CA ALA A 630 -17.18 10.56 -4.98
C ALA A 630 -18.49 10.69 -4.18
N GLY A 631 -18.58 11.68 -3.29
CA GLY A 631 -19.78 11.95 -2.49
C GLY A 631 -21.00 12.31 -3.34
N LEU A 632 -20.83 13.07 -4.42
CA LEU A 632 -21.90 13.37 -5.36
C LEU A 632 -22.40 12.12 -6.10
N ILE A 633 -21.48 11.30 -6.64
CA ILE A 633 -21.83 10.05 -7.34
C ILE A 633 -22.55 9.09 -6.40
N THR A 634 -22.06 8.88 -5.16
CA THR A 634 -22.76 8.00 -4.22
C THR A 634 -24.11 8.55 -3.82
N SER A 635 -24.23 9.86 -3.57
CA SER A 635 -25.51 10.50 -3.24
C SER A 635 -26.54 10.36 -4.38
N ALA A 636 -26.14 10.58 -5.63
CA ALA A 636 -27.02 10.41 -6.79
C ALA A 636 -27.55 8.96 -6.89
N LEU A 637 -26.65 7.97 -6.78
CA LEU A 637 -27.04 6.55 -6.80
C LEU A 637 -27.97 6.18 -5.62
N PHE A 638 -27.75 6.76 -4.44
CA PHE A 638 -28.63 6.58 -3.28
C PHE A 638 -30.05 7.10 -3.49
N SER A 639 -30.20 8.25 -4.14
CA SER A 639 -31.52 8.82 -4.42
C SER A 639 -32.30 8.01 -5.47
N MET A 640 -31.60 7.42 -6.44
CA MET A 640 -32.25 6.60 -7.48
C MET A 640 -32.88 5.31 -6.95
N GLY A 641 -32.17 4.56 -6.11
CA GLY A 641 -32.62 3.25 -5.63
C GLY A 641 -33.88 3.26 -4.75
N ARG A 642 -34.46 4.43 -4.46
CA ARG A 642 -35.72 4.59 -3.71
C ARG A 642 -36.92 5.04 -4.54
N LEU A 643 -36.70 5.71 -5.67
CA LEU A 643 -37.80 6.10 -6.57
C LEU A 643 -38.53 4.88 -7.15
N GLU A 644 -37.86 3.73 -7.19
CA GLU A 644 -38.42 2.42 -7.55
C GLU A 644 -39.36 1.83 -6.47
N LEU A 645 -39.33 2.30 -5.22
CA LEU A 645 -39.99 1.65 -4.07
C LEU A 645 -41.19 2.41 -3.49
N THR A 646 -41.40 3.69 -3.83
CA THR A 646 -42.39 4.55 -3.16
C THR A 646 -43.54 5.06 -4.04
N MET A 647 -43.59 4.69 -5.32
CA MET A 647 -44.57 5.20 -6.29
C MET A 647 -45.59 4.12 -6.71
N PRO A 648 -46.87 4.45 -6.92
CA PRO A 648 -47.84 3.54 -7.55
C PRO A 648 -47.38 3.10 -8.94
N VAL A 649 -47.58 1.83 -9.32
CA VAL A 649 -46.95 1.19 -10.50
C VAL A 649 -47.04 2.00 -11.80
N GLU A 650 -48.18 2.64 -12.06
CA GLU A 650 -48.42 3.43 -13.27
C GLU A 650 -47.58 4.72 -13.29
N ILE A 651 -47.58 5.49 -12.20
CA ILE A 651 -46.77 6.70 -12.03
C ILE A 651 -45.29 6.34 -11.90
N ALA A 652 -44.97 5.22 -11.24
CA ALA A 652 -43.63 4.69 -11.08
C ALA A 652 -42.97 4.38 -12.43
N ASN A 653 -43.71 3.90 -13.42
CA ASN A 653 -43.16 3.61 -14.74
C ASN A 653 -42.73 4.86 -15.52
N TRP A 654 -43.48 5.95 -15.42
CA TRP A 654 -43.10 7.23 -16.04
C TRP A 654 -42.01 7.94 -15.21
N SER A 655 -42.22 8.07 -13.90
CA SER A 655 -41.30 8.71 -12.95
C SER A 655 -39.94 8.00 -12.90
N ASN A 656 -39.87 6.67 -12.93
CA ASN A 656 -38.58 5.97 -13.01
C ASN A 656 -37.89 6.20 -14.35
N ARG A 657 -38.61 6.31 -15.48
CA ARG A 657 -37.97 6.59 -16.76
C ARG A 657 -37.39 8.01 -16.79
N SER A 658 -38.15 9.01 -16.34
CA SER A 658 -37.69 10.40 -16.31
C SER A 658 -36.60 10.62 -15.25
N ALA A 659 -36.71 10.06 -14.04
CA ALA A 659 -35.63 10.13 -13.05
C ALA A 659 -34.38 9.33 -13.46
N LYS A 660 -34.54 8.17 -14.11
CA LYS A 660 -33.40 7.45 -14.70
C LYS A 660 -32.76 8.24 -15.82
N ALA A 661 -33.53 8.89 -16.69
CA ALA A 661 -33.00 9.78 -17.72
C ALA A 661 -32.28 11.00 -17.11
N VAL A 662 -32.83 11.62 -16.06
CA VAL A 662 -32.25 12.79 -15.39
C VAL A 662 -30.93 12.46 -14.69
N VAL A 663 -30.84 11.37 -13.94
CA VAL A 663 -29.56 11.00 -13.29
C VAL A 663 -28.60 10.33 -14.28
N ALA A 664 -29.10 9.61 -15.29
CA ALA A 664 -28.25 9.17 -16.40
C ALA A 664 -27.63 10.37 -17.12
N ALA A 665 -28.42 11.41 -17.42
CA ALA A 665 -27.91 12.67 -17.94
C ALA A 665 -26.91 13.31 -16.97
N ALA A 666 -27.23 13.45 -15.68
CA ALA A 666 -26.33 14.03 -14.69
C ALA A 666 -25.00 13.27 -14.54
N LEU A 667 -24.97 11.96 -14.78
CA LEU A 667 -23.75 11.14 -14.78
C LEU A 667 -23.05 11.07 -16.15
N LEU A 668 -23.79 11.24 -17.26
CA LEU A 668 -23.27 11.25 -18.64
C LEU A 668 -22.68 12.61 -19.02
N ILE A 669 -23.32 13.72 -18.67
CA ILE A 669 -22.89 15.05 -19.08
C ILE A 669 -21.47 15.39 -18.55
N PRO A 670 -20.96 14.91 -17.39
CA PRO A 670 -19.56 15.15 -17.00
C PRO A 670 -18.55 14.64 -18.04
N VAL A 671 -18.90 13.58 -18.77
CA VAL A 671 -18.13 13.10 -19.94
C VAL A 671 -18.18 14.12 -21.09
N LEU A 672 -19.30 14.81 -21.29
CA LEU A 672 -19.42 15.89 -22.26
C LEU A 672 -18.62 17.13 -21.83
N GLY A 673 -18.63 17.49 -20.54
CA GLY A 673 -17.83 18.61 -20.01
C GLY A 673 -16.32 18.38 -20.06
N ALA A 674 -15.88 17.12 -20.09
CA ALA A 674 -14.50 16.74 -20.38
C ALA A 674 -14.11 16.81 -21.87
N THR A 675 -15.08 16.97 -22.79
CA THR A 675 -14.83 16.93 -24.24
C THR A 675 -13.88 18.04 -24.72
N PRO A 676 -14.00 19.32 -24.28
CA PRO A 676 -13.06 20.37 -24.69
C PRO A 676 -11.61 20.05 -24.29
N VAL A 677 -11.42 19.46 -23.10
CA VAL A 677 -10.10 19.00 -22.64
C VAL A 677 -9.61 17.87 -23.55
N LEU A 678 -10.36 16.77 -23.68
CA LEU A 678 -9.95 15.61 -24.47
C LEU A 678 -9.66 15.94 -25.94
N VAL A 679 -10.47 16.81 -26.58
CA VAL A 679 -10.23 17.29 -27.94
C VAL A 679 -8.90 18.05 -28.04
N ASN A 680 -8.60 18.93 -27.09
CA ASN A 680 -7.32 19.65 -27.06
C ASN A 680 -6.14 18.71 -26.75
N GLN A 681 -6.30 17.71 -25.87
CA GLN A 681 -5.28 16.68 -25.64
C GLN A 681 -4.98 15.86 -26.91
N PHE A 682 -6.00 15.50 -27.70
CA PHE A 682 -5.79 14.77 -28.94
C PHE A 682 -5.10 15.63 -30.01
N ALA A 683 -5.53 16.89 -30.16
CA ALA A 683 -4.96 17.83 -31.14
C ALA A 683 -3.52 18.26 -30.79
N ALA A 684 -3.32 18.80 -29.59
CA ALA A 684 -2.06 19.40 -29.12
C ALA A 684 -1.60 18.74 -27.80
N PRO A 685 -1.08 17.49 -27.84
CA PRO A 685 -0.82 16.68 -26.65
C PRO A 685 0.37 17.17 -25.81
N ALA A 686 1.26 18.00 -26.37
CA ALA A 686 2.47 18.49 -25.70
C ALA A 686 2.47 20.02 -25.45
N ASP A 687 1.65 20.77 -26.20
CA ASP A 687 1.67 22.23 -26.27
C ASP A 687 0.26 22.78 -25.98
N SER A 688 -0.22 22.62 -24.75
CA SER A 688 -1.50 23.16 -24.28
C SER A 688 -1.36 23.75 -22.88
N GLY A 689 -2.18 24.76 -22.54
CA GLY A 689 -2.23 25.32 -21.17
C GLY A 689 -2.66 24.32 -20.09
N PHE A 690 -3.06 23.10 -20.49
CA PHE A 690 -3.44 21.99 -19.63
C PHE A 690 -2.34 20.92 -19.50
N ASN A 691 -1.32 20.94 -20.36
CA ASN A 691 -0.19 19.99 -20.32
C ASN A 691 1.09 20.68 -19.84
N ALA A 692 1.46 20.40 -18.58
CA ALA A 692 2.81 20.70 -18.09
C ALA A 692 3.77 19.50 -18.26
N LEU A 693 3.22 18.31 -18.55
CA LEU A 693 4.00 17.11 -18.88
C LEU A 693 4.66 17.21 -20.26
N LYS A 694 5.91 16.74 -20.34
CA LYS A 694 6.73 16.71 -21.55
C LYS A 694 7.29 15.31 -21.81
N THR A 695 7.69 15.05 -23.06
CA THR A 695 8.45 13.84 -23.42
C THR A 695 9.64 13.73 -22.49
N PHE A 696 9.87 12.57 -21.85
CA PHE A 696 11.15 12.36 -21.19
C PHE A 696 12.24 12.29 -22.26
N ARG A 697 12.98 13.37 -22.39
CA ARG A 697 14.30 13.36 -23.00
C ARG A 697 15.28 13.23 -21.85
N GLU A 698 16.27 12.37 -22.04
CA GLU A 698 17.46 12.34 -21.21
C GLU A 698 18.31 13.56 -21.59
N ALA A 699 17.81 14.75 -21.23
CA ALA A 699 18.54 16.01 -21.31
C ALA A 699 19.80 15.78 -20.48
N SER A 700 20.94 15.64 -21.14
CA SER A 700 22.13 15.17 -20.44
C SER A 700 22.66 16.29 -19.54
N LEU A 701 22.56 16.08 -18.22
CA LEU A 701 23.61 16.58 -17.32
C LEU A 701 24.93 16.14 -17.95
N PRO A 702 25.93 17.01 -18.13
CA PRO A 702 27.20 16.62 -18.70
C PRO A 702 27.71 15.36 -18.00
N ALA A 703 28.22 14.39 -18.75
CA ALA A 703 28.62 13.11 -18.18
C ALA A 703 29.60 13.27 -17.00
N THR A 704 30.39 14.34 -16.99
CA THR A 704 31.26 14.78 -15.90
C THR A 704 30.52 15.12 -14.60
N VAL A 705 29.34 15.75 -14.65
CA VAL A 705 28.51 16.04 -13.46
C VAL A 705 27.90 14.75 -12.91
N ALA A 706 27.29 13.93 -13.78
CA ALA A 706 26.68 12.66 -13.37
C ALA A 706 27.72 11.65 -12.83
N GLN A 707 28.91 11.59 -13.43
CA GLN A 707 30.05 10.82 -12.92
C GLN A 707 30.59 11.41 -11.61
N GLY A 708 30.57 12.73 -11.43
CA GLY A 708 30.97 13.40 -10.19
C GLY A 708 30.01 13.12 -9.02
N GLN A 709 28.71 13.17 -9.27
CA GLN A 709 27.63 12.83 -8.33
C GLN A 709 27.70 11.36 -7.89
N SER A 710 27.88 10.44 -8.85
CA SER A 710 28.06 9.00 -8.59
C SER A 710 29.49 8.61 -8.13
N SER A 711 30.42 9.58 -8.06
CA SER A 711 31.80 9.31 -7.62
C SER A 711 31.86 8.99 -6.12
N PRO A 712 32.96 8.37 -5.64
CA PRO A 712 33.22 8.22 -4.20
C PRO A 712 33.32 9.53 -3.40
N ARG A 713 33.28 10.71 -4.03
CA ARG A 713 33.22 12.00 -3.33
C ARG A 713 31.78 12.51 -3.17
N HIS A 714 30.81 11.89 -3.85
CA HIS A 714 29.39 12.28 -3.86
C HIS A 714 29.20 13.78 -4.15
N LEU A 715 29.84 14.28 -5.21
CA LEU A 715 29.91 15.72 -5.51
C LEU A 715 28.53 16.28 -5.85
N ARG A 716 28.22 17.50 -5.40
CA ARG A 716 26.93 18.14 -5.67
C ARG A 716 27.03 19.18 -6.80
N ALA A 717 25.90 19.43 -7.45
CA ALA A 717 25.72 20.50 -8.41
C ALA A 717 24.82 21.61 -7.83
N LEU A 718 25.27 22.86 -7.90
CA LEU A 718 24.49 24.04 -7.55
C LEU A 718 23.84 24.60 -8.82
N ASN A 719 22.53 24.47 -8.92
CA ASN A 719 21.73 25.05 -9.99
C ASN A 719 21.29 26.47 -9.60
N LEU A 720 21.46 27.43 -10.52
CA LEU A 720 21.10 28.84 -10.35
C LEU A 720 20.15 29.25 -11.46
N GLU A 721 18.86 29.32 -11.15
CA GLU A 721 17.82 29.79 -12.05
C GLU A 721 17.58 31.29 -11.85
N VAL A 722 17.76 32.05 -12.92
CA VAL A 722 17.58 33.51 -12.92
C VAL A 722 16.22 33.84 -13.52
N ALA A 723 15.44 34.66 -12.82
CA ALA A 723 14.16 35.18 -13.28
C ALA A 723 14.11 36.70 -13.11
N SER A 724 13.54 37.38 -14.11
CA SER A 724 13.21 38.81 -14.01
C SER A 724 12.04 39.00 -13.04
N ALA A 725 12.27 39.70 -11.93
CA ALA A 725 11.22 40.05 -10.99
C ALA A 725 10.67 41.46 -11.26
N PRO A 726 9.49 41.83 -10.71
CA PRO A 726 8.99 43.19 -10.80
C PRO A 726 10.01 44.23 -10.34
N HIS A 727 9.91 45.45 -10.88
CA HIS A 727 10.76 46.60 -10.55
C HIS A 727 12.27 46.41 -10.83
N GLN A 728 12.63 45.74 -11.94
CA GLN A 728 14.02 45.54 -12.40
C GLN A 728 14.93 44.76 -11.44
N SER A 729 14.35 44.12 -10.41
CA SER A 729 15.10 43.24 -9.53
C SER A 729 15.37 41.88 -10.20
N THR A 730 16.55 41.31 -9.97
CA THR A 730 16.89 39.97 -10.46
C THR A 730 16.65 38.96 -9.34
N LEU A 731 15.72 38.03 -9.54
CA LEU A 731 15.54 36.91 -8.63
C LEU A 731 16.46 35.77 -9.05
N VAL A 732 17.22 35.22 -8.10
CA VAL A 732 17.96 33.97 -8.31
C VAL A 732 17.43 32.90 -7.38
N THR A 733 16.93 31.82 -7.97
CA THR A 733 16.55 30.60 -7.26
C THR A 733 17.74 29.64 -7.27
N ALA A 734 18.28 29.34 -6.08
CA ALA A 734 19.38 28.40 -5.92
C ALA A 734 18.87 27.04 -5.42
N SER A 735 19.16 25.97 -6.16
CA SER A 735 18.86 24.58 -5.78
C SER A 735 20.12 23.72 -5.83
N LEU A 736 20.22 22.75 -4.91
CA LEU A 736 21.44 21.96 -4.71
C LEU A 736 21.15 20.47 -4.93
N TRP A 737 21.56 19.95 -6.09
CA TRP A 737 21.24 18.61 -6.58
C TRP A 737 22.32 17.59 -6.21
N ARG A 738 21.87 16.44 -5.69
CA ARG A 738 22.72 15.26 -5.43
C ARG A 738 22.71 14.25 -6.58
N ASP A 739 21.55 14.09 -7.20
CA ASP A 739 21.32 13.30 -8.41
C ASP A 739 20.78 14.24 -9.52
N TRP A 740 19.82 13.76 -10.31
CA TRP A 740 19.01 14.57 -11.22
C TRP A 740 18.05 15.52 -10.46
N ARG A 741 17.61 16.60 -11.11
CA ARG A 741 16.69 17.60 -10.53
C ARG A 741 15.34 17.01 -10.09
N ASP A 742 14.69 17.67 -9.15
CA ASP A 742 13.30 17.45 -8.73
C ASP A 742 13.02 16.01 -8.27
N THR A 743 13.95 15.42 -7.52
CA THR A 743 13.77 14.05 -7.00
C THR A 743 12.56 13.95 -6.06
N THR A 744 12.07 12.74 -5.82
CA THR A 744 11.05 12.46 -4.78
C THR A 744 11.41 12.99 -3.39
N PHE A 745 12.70 13.16 -3.07
CA PHE A 745 13.13 13.77 -1.81
C PHE A 745 13.08 15.31 -1.84
N GLU A 746 13.50 15.92 -2.95
CA GLU A 746 13.45 17.38 -3.14
C GLU A 746 12.01 17.90 -3.20
N ALA A 747 11.09 17.16 -3.84
CA ALA A 747 9.67 17.47 -3.93
C ALA A 747 8.89 17.26 -2.61
N SER A 748 9.54 16.86 -1.52
CA SER A 748 8.86 16.49 -0.27
C SER A 748 8.08 17.67 0.36
N PRO A 749 6.84 17.44 0.85
CA PRO A 749 5.98 18.43 1.49
C PRO A 749 6.66 19.30 2.56
N TYR A 750 7.55 18.70 3.35
CA TYR A 750 8.28 19.41 4.39
C TYR A 750 9.28 20.42 3.81
N LEU A 751 10.06 20.05 2.79
CA LEU A 751 11.06 20.95 2.22
C LEU A 751 10.40 22.13 1.51
N LYS A 752 9.30 21.88 0.80
CA LYS A 752 8.46 22.92 0.19
C LYS A 752 7.97 23.94 1.23
N LEU A 753 7.36 23.47 2.32
CA LEU A 753 6.88 24.36 3.38
C LEU A 753 8.03 25.07 4.09
N LYS A 754 9.16 24.38 4.33
CA LYS A 754 10.36 24.97 4.95
C LYS A 754 10.94 26.08 4.06
N ASN A 755 11.01 25.86 2.75
CA ASN A 755 11.47 26.88 1.78
C ASN A 755 10.52 28.08 1.75
N TYR A 756 9.19 27.85 1.68
CA TYR A 756 8.19 28.92 1.77
C TYR A 756 8.31 29.74 3.05
N ARG A 757 8.52 29.09 4.20
CA ARG A 757 8.69 29.77 5.48
C ARG A 757 10.00 30.54 5.61
N ASN A 758 11.06 30.09 4.94
CA ASN A 758 12.33 30.84 4.84
C ASN A 758 12.14 32.11 3.99
N VAL A 759 11.45 32.03 2.84
CA VAL A 759 11.21 33.18 1.95
C VAL A 759 10.27 34.21 2.60
N THR A 760 9.23 33.77 3.30
CA THR A 760 8.28 34.67 3.99
C THR A 760 8.77 35.20 5.34
N GLY A 761 9.98 34.84 5.78
CA GLY A 761 10.50 35.22 7.11
C GLY A 761 9.77 34.57 8.30
N SER A 762 8.77 33.72 8.06
CA SER A 762 7.99 33.02 9.09
C SER A 762 8.74 31.84 9.73
N ARG A 763 10.00 31.63 9.35
CA ARG A 763 10.99 30.75 9.99
C ARG A 763 12.35 31.43 9.93
N THR A 764 13.10 31.39 11.04
CA THR A 764 14.53 31.73 11.05
C THR A 764 15.33 30.66 10.29
N PRO A 765 16.16 31.02 9.29
CA PRO A 765 17.11 30.10 8.69
C PRO A 765 18.05 29.52 9.75
N ASP A 766 18.37 28.23 9.64
CA ASP A 766 19.41 27.62 10.47
C ASP A 766 20.81 27.90 9.90
N ALA A 767 21.84 27.50 10.64
CA ALA A 767 23.23 27.73 10.24
C ALA A 767 23.59 27.13 8.86
N ALA A 768 22.96 26.01 8.45
CA ALA A 768 23.23 25.40 7.15
C ALA A 768 22.51 26.16 6.03
N ASP A 769 21.26 26.58 6.25
CA ASP A 769 20.54 27.48 5.35
C ASP A 769 21.30 28.82 5.18
N ALA A 770 21.83 29.39 6.28
CA ALA A 770 22.57 30.64 6.27
C ALA A 770 23.92 30.55 5.53
N VAL A 771 24.70 29.48 5.72
CA VAL A 771 25.96 29.27 4.99
C VAL A 771 25.71 28.99 3.51
N LEU A 772 24.60 28.33 3.15
CA LEU A 772 24.18 28.20 1.75
C LEU A 772 23.84 29.58 1.14
N GLN A 773 23.05 30.40 1.84
CA GLN A 773 22.67 31.74 1.38
C GLN A 773 23.89 32.65 1.19
N THR A 774 24.83 32.69 2.13
CA THR A 774 26.04 33.49 2.01
C THR A 774 26.96 33.00 0.91
N THR A 775 27.08 31.68 0.70
CA THR A 775 27.86 31.11 -0.42
C THR A 775 27.20 31.42 -1.77
N VAL A 776 25.88 31.32 -1.89
CA VAL A 776 25.16 31.71 -3.12
C VAL A 776 25.34 33.21 -3.41
N ALA A 777 25.20 34.08 -2.41
CA ALA A 777 25.47 35.51 -2.58
C ALA A 777 26.93 35.78 -3.01
N ALA A 778 27.89 35.02 -2.47
CA ALA A 778 29.30 35.10 -2.84
C ALA A 778 29.59 34.62 -4.28
N VAL A 779 28.85 33.62 -4.77
CA VAL A 779 28.88 33.19 -6.19
C VAL A 779 28.31 34.29 -7.09
N LEU A 780 27.16 34.88 -6.73
CA LEU A 780 26.51 35.95 -7.50
C LEU A 780 27.33 37.24 -7.56
N GLY A 781 28.19 37.49 -6.57
CA GLY A 781 29.16 38.59 -6.58
C GLY A 781 30.41 38.36 -7.43
N GLY A 782 30.59 37.19 -8.04
CA GLY A 782 31.68 36.86 -8.98
C GLY A 782 33.07 36.68 -8.36
N SER A 783 33.45 37.48 -7.37
CA SER A 783 34.76 37.36 -6.72
C SER A 783 34.67 37.68 -5.22
N THR A 784 34.88 36.65 -4.40
CA THR A 784 35.07 36.79 -2.95
C THR A 784 36.28 35.97 -2.50
N PRO A 785 37.05 36.44 -1.50
CA PRO A 785 38.13 35.66 -0.93
C PRO A 785 37.60 34.31 -0.41
N LYS A 786 38.22 33.21 -0.85
CA LYS A 786 37.92 31.82 -0.43
C LYS A 786 36.59 31.23 -0.96
N LEU A 787 36.00 31.79 -2.01
CA LEU A 787 34.80 31.23 -2.68
C LEU A 787 34.93 29.71 -2.96
N GLY A 788 36.09 29.25 -3.42
CA GLY A 788 36.33 27.82 -3.68
C GLY A 788 36.27 26.93 -2.44
N GLU A 789 36.70 27.42 -1.27
CA GLU A 789 36.60 26.67 -0.01
C GLU A 789 35.16 26.68 0.53
N GLN A 790 34.40 27.77 0.33
CA GLN A 790 32.97 27.83 0.68
C GLN A 790 32.18 26.78 -0.14
N LEU A 791 32.39 26.74 -1.46
CA LEU A 791 31.80 25.73 -2.35
C LEU A 791 32.23 24.31 -1.95
N ALA A 792 33.52 24.08 -1.70
CA ALA A 792 34.04 22.77 -1.28
C ALA A 792 33.51 22.33 0.09
N GLN A 793 33.28 23.24 1.04
CA GLN A 793 32.67 22.93 2.34
C GLN A 793 31.21 22.46 2.18
N LEU A 794 30.45 23.05 1.26
CA LEU A 794 29.11 22.60 0.87
C LEU A 794 29.12 21.36 -0.05
N ASN A 795 30.29 20.82 -0.39
CA ASN A 795 30.51 19.75 -1.36
C ASN A 795 29.94 20.08 -2.76
N VAL A 796 29.93 21.36 -3.13
CA VAL A 796 29.62 21.84 -4.48
C VAL A 796 30.88 21.76 -5.33
N ASN A 797 30.83 20.98 -6.41
CA ASN A 797 31.93 20.92 -7.39
C ASN A 797 31.50 21.44 -8.77
N PHE A 798 30.20 21.53 -9.02
CA PHE A 798 29.63 21.99 -10.27
C PHE A 798 28.63 23.12 -10.02
N ILE A 799 28.64 24.13 -10.88
CA ILE A 799 27.60 25.16 -10.94
C ILE A 799 26.92 25.04 -12.30
N ILE A 800 25.60 25.13 -12.32
CA ILE A 800 24.76 25.00 -13.51
C ILE A 800 23.88 26.23 -13.61
N VAL A 801 23.88 26.89 -14.76
CA VAL A 801 22.94 27.96 -15.09
C VAL A 801 22.12 27.49 -16.30
N PRO A 802 20.81 27.22 -16.15
CA PRO A 802 19.96 26.82 -17.26
C PRO A 802 19.94 27.85 -18.39
N PRO A 803 19.68 27.44 -19.64
CA PRO A 803 19.74 28.34 -20.77
C PRO A 803 18.54 29.29 -20.78
N SER A 804 18.79 30.59 -20.66
CA SER A 804 17.82 31.65 -20.92
C SER A 804 18.41 32.70 -21.87
N ARG A 805 17.53 33.47 -22.53
CA ARG A 805 17.86 34.62 -23.39
C ARG A 805 17.87 35.95 -22.63
N ASP A 806 17.56 35.93 -21.33
CA ASP A 806 17.43 37.14 -20.52
C ASP A 806 18.80 37.78 -20.23
N ALA A 807 18.83 39.12 -20.24
CA ALA A 807 20.04 39.90 -19.94
C ALA A 807 20.64 39.56 -18.56
N ALA A 808 19.79 39.29 -17.56
CA ALA A 808 20.23 38.89 -16.22
C ALA A 808 20.94 37.51 -16.20
N THR A 809 20.50 36.57 -17.05
CA THR A 809 21.18 35.26 -17.19
C THR A 809 22.53 35.44 -17.89
N THR A 810 22.59 36.24 -18.95
CA THR A 810 23.84 36.59 -19.64
C THR A 810 24.83 37.30 -18.71
N ALA A 811 24.35 38.21 -17.85
CA ALA A 811 25.17 38.86 -16.83
C ALA A 811 25.74 37.83 -15.84
N LEU A 812 24.91 36.91 -15.31
CA LEU A 812 25.39 35.84 -14.42
C LEU A 812 26.43 34.94 -15.09
N VAL A 813 26.22 34.54 -16.35
CA VAL A 813 27.19 33.75 -17.12
C VAL A 813 28.55 34.45 -17.19
N ASN A 814 28.56 35.76 -17.51
CA ASN A 814 29.79 36.56 -17.57
C ASN A 814 30.46 36.71 -16.19
N THR A 815 29.67 36.86 -15.12
CA THR A 815 30.16 36.91 -13.74
C THR A 815 30.80 35.59 -13.30
N LEU A 816 30.26 34.44 -13.73
CA LEU A 816 30.85 33.12 -13.46
C LEU A 816 32.08 32.83 -14.34
N ASP A 817 32.09 33.27 -15.59
CA ASP A 817 33.26 33.13 -16.49
C ASP A 817 34.46 34.00 -16.07
N SER A 818 34.24 35.04 -15.26
CA SER A 818 35.29 35.88 -14.68
C SER A 818 35.66 35.50 -13.24
N ALA A 819 35.00 34.50 -12.64
CA ALA A 819 35.25 34.06 -11.27
C ALA A 819 36.49 33.17 -11.17
N ALA A 820 37.54 33.67 -10.50
CA ALA A 820 38.85 33.02 -10.41
C ALA A 820 38.90 31.52 -10.01
N PRO A 821 38.01 30.95 -9.17
CA PRO A 821 38.04 29.52 -8.84
C PRO A 821 37.14 28.64 -9.72
N LEU A 822 36.54 29.16 -10.80
CA LEU A 822 35.60 28.44 -11.66
C LEU A 822 36.14 28.25 -13.08
N GLU A 823 35.97 27.03 -13.61
CA GLU A 823 36.33 26.68 -14.98
C GLU A 823 35.08 26.27 -15.76
N ARG A 824 34.74 26.96 -16.85
CA ARG A 824 33.64 26.59 -17.73
C ARG A 824 33.95 25.26 -18.44
N ILE A 825 33.13 24.23 -18.24
CA ILE A 825 33.32 22.92 -18.86
C ILE A 825 32.69 22.88 -20.25
N THR A 826 31.40 23.20 -20.33
CA THR A 826 30.57 22.96 -21.50
C THR A 826 29.24 23.71 -21.43
N THR A 827 28.57 23.80 -22.57
CA THR A 827 27.17 24.21 -22.71
C THR A 827 26.35 23.04 -23.24
N THR A 828 25.20 22.77 -22.64
CA THR A 828 24.28 21.67 -22.99
C THR A 828 22.84 22.18 -23.01
N GLU A 829 21.88 21.35 -23.47
CA GLU A 829 20.44 21.64 -23.32
C GLU A 829 20.03 21.86 -21.84
N ALA A 830 20.76 21.28 -20.89
CA ALA A 830 20.53 21.47 -19.46
C ALA A 830 21.07 22.81 -18.92
N GLY A 831 21.97 23.48 -19.64
CA GLY A 831 22.58 24.74 -19.23
C GLY A 831 24.07 24.86 -19.52
N THR A 832 24.65 26.00 -19.12
CA THR A 832 26.09 26.18 -19.02
C THR A 832 26.56 25.59 -17.70
N VAL A 833 27.70 24.87 -17.72
CA VAL A 833 28.24 24.19 -16.54
C VAL A 833 29.68 24.61 -16.27
N TRP A 834 29.93 25.02 -15.02
CA TRP A 834 31.26 25.32 -14.48
C TRP A 834 31.69 24.24 -13.48
N ARG A 835 32.99 24.04 -13.37
CA ARG A 835 33.68 23.19 -12.40
C ARG A 835 34.42 24.06 -11.39
N LEU A 836 34.50 23.61 -10.14
CA LEU A 836 35.46 24.12 -9.18
C LEU A 836 36.89 23.74 -9.60
N ALA A 837 37.79 24.71 -9.72
CA ALA A 837 39.20 24.50 -10.07
C ALA A 837 39.98 23.80 -8.94
N ASP A 838 41.11 23.16 -9.27
CA ASP A 838 41.89 22.24 -8.40
C ASP A 838 42.49 22.85 -7.11
N SER A 839 42.24 24.12 -6.80
CA SER A 839 42.69 24.78 -5.57
C SER A 839 41.94 24.30 -4.31
N ALA A 840 40.68 23.88 -4.44
CA ALA A 840 39.85 23.39 -3.33
C ALA A 840 39.15 22.07 -3.68
N THR A 841 39.31 21.04 -2.83
CA THR A 841 38.73 19.71 -3.10
C THR A 841 37.39 19.51 -2.38
N ALA A 842 36.31 19.47 -3.16
CA ALA A 842 34.99 19.08 -2.70
C ALA A 842 34.92 17.55 -2.42
N SER A 843 34.26 17.17 -1.34
CA SER A 843 33.82 15.80 -1.03
C SER A 843 32.82 15.81 0.12
N LEU A 844 31.95 14.80 0.18
CA LEU A 844 31.07 14.51 1.33
C LEU A 844 31.81 14.48 2.67
N ALA A 845 33.08 14.07 2.68
CA ALA A 845 33.91 14.01 3.88
C ALA A 845 35.31 14.58 3.59
N ARG A 846 35.76 15.52 4.44
CA ARG A 846 37.01 16.28 4.26
C ARG A 846 37.82 16.25 5.56
N ILE A 847 39.14 16.18 5.48
CA ILE A 847 40.04 16.24 6.65
C ILE A 847 40.91 17.50 6.59
N ALA A 848 41.06 18.18 7.72
CA ALA A 848 42.02 19.28 7.88
C ALA A 848 42.62 19.28 9.29
N PRO A 849 43.84 19.81 9.52
CA PRO A 849 44.36 20.03 10.87
C PRO A 849 43.46 21.03 11.63
N ALA A 850 43.24 20.80 12.93
CA ALA A 850 42.44 21.69 13.76
C ALA A 850 43.10 23.07 13.91
N GLN A 851 42.32 24.13 13.74
CA GLN A 851 42.70 25.48 14.17
C GLN A 851 42.05 25.77 15.52
N TRP A 852 42.85 26.00 16.57
CA TRP A 852 42.33 26.30 17.89
C TRP A 852 41.87 27.75 17.97
N LYS A 853 40.60 27.98 18.34
CA LYS A 853 40.00 29.30 18.57
C LYS A 853 39.32 29.29 19.94
N GLY A 854 39.74 30.17 20.85
CA GLY A 854 39.17 30.26 22.20
C GLY A 854 39.24 28.95 23.02
N GLY A 855 40.28 28.12 22.81
CA GLY A 855 40.42 26.82 23.48
C GLY A 855 39.67 25.65 22.82
N HIS A 856 38.84 25.90 21.80
CA HIS A 856 38.11 24.85 21.07
C HIS A 856 38.74 24.57 19.70
N PRO A 857 38.81 23.31 19.24
CA PRO A 857 39.33 22.98 17.92
C PRO A 857 38.27 23.26 16.85
N SER A 858 38.60 24.11 15.87
CA SER A 858 37.70 24.58 14.81
C SER A 858 38.23 24.24 13.41
N TRP A 859 37.34 24.18 12.41
CA TRP A 859 37.76 24.01 11.01
C TRP A 859 38.66 25.18 10.58
N PRO A 860 39.81 24.92 9.93
CA PRO A 860 40.72 25.99 9.55
C PRO A 860 40.11 26.90 8.49
N THR A 861 40.24 28.21 8.71
CA THR A 861 39.67 29.24 7.82
C THR A 861 40.71 29.95 6.95
N GLY A 862 41.95 29.44 6.89
CA GLY A 862 43.06 29.95 6.07
C GLY A 862 43.37 29.09 4.84
N GLU A 863 44.53 29.26 4.21
CA GLU A 863 44.99 28.50 3.01
C GLU A 863 45.35 27.03 3.29
N VAL A 864 44.80 26.43 4.36
CA VAL A 864 45.04 25.05 4.72
C VAL A 864 44.27 24.15 3.75
N LYS A 865 44.98 23.52 2.81
CA LYS A 865 44.37 22.55 1.87
C LYS A 865 43.76 21.36 2.61
N ALA A 866 42.44 21.41 2.80
CA ALA A 866 41.68 20.28 3.30
C ALA A 866 41.71 19.12 2.29
N GLN A 867 41.92 17.91 2.80
CA GLN A 867 41.99 16.68 2.02
C GLN A 867 40.60 16.07 1.83
N ALA A 868 40.11 16.02 0.60
CA ALA A 868 38.92 15.24 0.24
C ALA A 868 39.13 13.73 0.45
N LEU A 869 38.20 13.08 1.14
CA LEU A 869 38.14 11.63 1.25
C LEU A 869 37.29 11.02 0.14
N ASN A 870 37.57 9.75 -0.17
CA ASN A 870 36.71 8.90 -0.99
C ASN A 870 35.85 8.02 -0.07
N VAL A 871 34.56 8.33 0.02
CA VAL A 871 33.53 7.56 0.74
C VAL A 871 32.91 6.54 -0.22
N ARG A 872 32.87 5.26 0.15
CA ARG A 872 32.14 4.22 -0.58
C ARG A 872 31.25 3.45 0.39
N GLY A 873 29.93 3.53 0.21
CA GLY A 873 28.95 2.88 1.09
C GLY A 873 29.14 3.26 2.57
N GLY A 874 29.30 4.56 2.83
CA GLY A 874 29.57 5.11 4.17
C GLY A 874 30.98 4.88 4.72
N LYS A 875 31.88 4.20 3.99
CA LYS A 875 33.26 3.92 4.46
C LYS A 875 34.29 4.77 3.73
N ALA A 876 35.20 5.41 4.47
CA ALA A 876 36.33 6.15 3.92
C ALA A 876 37.66 5.65 4.50
N ARG A 877 38.70 5.55 3.67
CA ARG A 877 40.07 5.27 4.14
C ARG A 877 40.74 6.59 4.49
N VAL A 878 41.20 6.70 5.72
CA VAL A 878 41.89 7.87 6.26
C VAL A 878 43.39 7.59 6.29
N PRO A 879 44.24 8.44 5.67
CA PRO A 879 45.68 8.28 5.72
C PRO A 879 46.22 8.61 7.12
N GLU A 880 47.52 8.41 7.34
CA GLU A 880 48.18 8.94 8.54
C GLU A 880 48.25 10.47 8.50
N GLY A 881 48.38 11.13 9.65
CA GLY A 881 48.43 12.59 9.70
C GLY A 881 48.63 13.16 11.11
N PRO A 882 48.68 14.49 11.26
CA PRO A 882 48.93 15.14 12.54
C PRO A 882 47.83 14.84 13.57
N ALA A 883 48.23 14.74 14.84
CA ALA A 883 47.32 14.51 15.95
C ALA A 883 46.31 15.65 16.08
N GLY A 884 45.06 15.31 16.41
CA GLY A 884 43.99 16.30 16.62
C GLY A 884 43.37 16.88 15.35
N ARG A 885 43.69 16.36 14.16
CA ARG A 885 43.02 16.71 12.89
C ARG A 885 41.50 16.46 12.96
N LEU A 886 40.74 17.28 12.25
CA LEU A 886 39.27 17.23 12.20
C LEU A 886 38.79 16.60 10.89
N LEU A 887 37.75 15.78 11.00
CA LEU A 887 36.93 15.29 9.91
C LEU A 887 35.65 16.14 9.86
N ALA A 888 35.46 16.89 8.77
CA ALA A 888 34.19 17.54 8.46
C ALA A 888 33.35 16.64 7.57
N LEU A 889 32.06 16.48 7.90
CA LEU A 889 31.05 16.02 6.95
C LEU A 889 30.46 17.24 6.25
N SER A 890 30.23 17.19 4.94
CA SER A 890 29.53 18.25 4.20
C SER A 890 28.00 18.09 4.26
N GLU A 891 27.50 17.64 5.41
CA GLU A 891 26.10 17.41 5.72
C GLU A 891 25.69 18.27 6.92
N ARG A 892 24.43 18.68 6.96
CA ARG A 892 23.83 19.37 8.11
C ARG A 892 24.06 18.56 9.38
N ALA A 893 24.52 19.23 10.45
CA ALA A 893 24.74 18.59 11.74
C ALA A 893 23.44 17.97 12.29
N ASP A 894 23.49 16.68 12.65
CA ASP A 894 22.41 15.94 13.31
C ASP A 894 23.03 14.92 14.28
N SER A 895 22.47 14.77 15.48
CA SER A 895 23.01 13.88 16.52
C SER A 895 22.85 12.38 16.20
N SER A 896 22.08 12.03 15.16
CA SER A 896 21.88 10.65 14.72
C SER A 896 22.99 10.14 13.78
N PHE A 897 23.98 10.98 13.44
CA PHE A 897 25.20 10.56 12.75
C PHE A 897 26.16 9.85 13.71
N THR A 898 26.30 8.54 13.57
CA THR A 898 27.36 7.78 14.23
C THR A 898 28.58 7.66 13.31
N VAL A 899 29.71 8.20 13.74
CA VAL A 899 31.01 8.03 13.09
C VAL A 899 31.86 7.06 13.90
N ARG A 900 32.45 6.05 13.24
CA ARG A 900 33.38 5.12 13.87
C ARG A 900 34.72 5.12 13.15
N PHE A 901 35.83 5.12 13.88
CA PHE A 901 37.19 4.94 13.36
C PHE A 901 37.72 3.58 13.83
N ASN A 902 38.11 2.72 12.89
CA ASN A 902 38.55 1.34 13.15
C ASN A 902 37.59 0.55 14.08
N GLY A 903 36.29 0.83 13.97
CA GLY A 903 35.23 0.21 14.78
C GLY A 903 34.85 0.94 16.08
N LYS A 904 35.73 1.80 16.63
CA LYS A 904 35.43 2.60 17.83
C LYS A 904 34.64 3.85 17.46
N ILE A 905 33.58 4.18 18.21
CA ILE A 905 32.79 5.41 18.02
C ILE A 905 33.66 6.63 18.35
N ILE A 906 33.50 7.71 17.57
CA ILE A 906 34.07 9.03 17.85
C ILE A 906 32.90 10.01 18.02
N ASP A 907 32.93 10.77 19.12
CA ASP A 907 31.93 11.79 19.42
C ASP A 907 32.19 13.08 18.62
N PRO A 908 31.13 13.82 18.23
CA PRO A 908 31.28 15.08 17.51
C PRO A 908 31.88 16.17 18.40
N VAL A 909 32.63 17.08 17.80
CA VAL A 909 33.20 18.26 18.45
C VAL A 909 32.18 19.40 18.39
N GLU A 910 31.78 19.91 19.56
CA GLU A 910 30.96 21.13 19.65
C GLU A 910 31.77 22.36 19.21
N THR A 911 31.38 22.96 18.09
CA THR A 911 32.10 24.09 17.46
C THR A 911 31.19 25.21 16.96
N GLY A 912 29.87 25.08 17.12
CA GLY A 912 28.89 26.03 16.59
C GLY A 912 28.80 26.08 15.05
N GLN A 913 29.50 25.20 14.34
CA GLN A 913 29.43 25.13 12.87
C GLN A 913 28.13 24.48 12.38
N TRP A 914 27.76 24.74 11.13
CA TRP A 914 26.54 24.21 10.49
C TRP A 914 26.60 22.69 10.25
N ASN A 915 27.81 22.13 10.22
CA ASN A 915 28.10 20.74 9.95
C ASN A 915 28.86 20.07 11.10
N ALA A 916 28.72 18.75 11.21
CA ALA A 916 29.37 17.98 12.27
C ALA A 916 30.88 17.80 11.99
N LEU A 917 31.70 18.09 13.01
CA LEU A 917 33.14 17.86 13.01
C LEU A 917 33.50 16.72 13.98
N TYR A 918 34.47 15.88 13.65
CA TYR A 918 34.92 14.77 14.48
C TYR A 918 36.44 14.78 14.61
N GLN A 919 36.98 14.63 15.82
CA GLN A 919 38.43 14.61 16.02
C GLN A 919 39.01 13.22 15.71
N LEU A 920 39.96 13.15 14.79
CA LEU A 920 40.59 11.90 14.37
C LEU A 920 41.95 11.66 15.05
N PRO A 921 42.30 10.40 15.34
CA PRO A 921 43.64 10.04 15.79
C PRO A 921 44.69 10.23 14.65
N PRO A 922 45.98 10.31 14.99
CA PRO A 922 47.05 10.47 14.00
C PRO A 922 47.21 9.25 13.08
N SER A 923 46.97 8.04 13.61
CA SER A 923 47.04 6.76 12.89
C SER A 923 46.20 6.74 11.61
N SER A 924 46.66 6.02 10.58
CA SER A 924 45.81 5.65 9.44
C SER A 924 44.70 4.67 9.84
N GLY A 925 43.62 4.60 9.07
CA GLY A 925 42.50 3.72 9.39
C GLY A 925 41.32 3.80 8.44
N THR A 926 40.20 3.19 8.85
CA THR A 926 38.91 3.27 8.16
C THR A 926 37.90 3.98 9.03
N VAL A 927 37.31 5.05 8.48
CA VAL A 927 36.14 5.70 9.06
C VAL A 927 34.89 5.08 8.45
N THR A 928 33.89 4.79 9.28
CA THR A 928 32.54 4.42 8.84
C THR A 928 31.54 5.45 9.37
N ILE A 929 30.86 6.14 8.45
CA ILE A 929 29.80 7.11 8.71
C ILE A 929 28.46 6.37 8.51
N THR A 930 27.61 6.38 9.53
CA THR A 930 26.27 5.80 9.47
C THR A 930 25.26 6.76 10.09
N TYR A 931 24.28 7.21 9.33
CA TYR A 931 23.06 7.84 9.87
C TYR A 931 22.07 6.74 10.26
N ALA A 932 21.48 6.81 11.45
CA ALA A 932 20.42 5.88 11.87
C ALA A 932 19.56 6.49 12.98
N TYR A 933 18.33 6.89 12.65
CA TYR A 933 17.38 7.40 13.63
C TYR A 933 16.39 6.30 14.07
N LEU A 934 16.66 5.74 15.26
CA LEU A 934 15.90 4.60 15.81
C LEU A 934 14.37 4.82 15.85
N PRO A 935 13.81 6.00 16.21
CA PRO A 935 12.36 6.19 16.22
C PRO A 935 11.70 6.05 14.83
N HIS A 936 12.36 6.50 13.75
CA HIS A 936 11.87 6.32 12.38
C HIS A 936 11.96 4.84 11.96
N GLN A 937 13.03 4.14 12.32
CA GLN A 937 13.17 2.70 12.06
C GLN A 937 12.08 1.88 12.77
N LEU A 938 11.78 2.21 14.03
CA LEU A 938 10.70 1.56 14.79
C LEU A 938 9.32 1.88 14.21
N TRP A 939 9.05 3.14 13.87
CA TRP A 939 7.82 3.54 13.18
C TRP A 939 7.63 2.81 11.85
N GLY A 940 8.67 2.80 11.00
CA GLY A 940 8.66 2.12 9.70
C GLY A 940 8.47 0.60 9.84
N ALA A 941 9.08 -0.03 10.85
CA ALA A 941 8.87 -1.45 11.15
C ALA A 941 7.42 -1.74 11.58
N VAL A 942 6.81 -0.90 12.43
CA VAL A 942 5.41 -1.05 12.86
C VAL A 942 4.45 -0.83 11.70
N LEU A 943 4.71 0.17 10.84
CA LEU A 943 3.95 0.41 9.61
C LEU A 943 4.05 -0.78 8.63
N LEU A 944 5.26 -1.31 8.42
CA LEU A 944 5.48 -2.50 7.57
C LEU A 944 4.74 -3.73 8.10
N VAL A 945 4.76 -3.98 9.41
CA VAL A 945 3.99 -5.07 10.03
C VAL A 945 2.49 -4.87 9.83
N SER A 946 1.99 -3.64 9.96
CA SER A 946 0.58 -3.30 9.69
C SER A 946 0.19 -3.57 8.22
N LEU A 947 1.04 -3.16 7.26
CA LEU A 947 0.86 -3.44 5.83
C LEU A 947 0.92 -4.94 5.50
N LEU A 948 1.80 -5.71 6.14
CA LEU A 948 1.86 -7.16 5.99
C LEU A 948 0.59 -7.86 6.52
N ILE A 949 0.01 -7.37 7.61
CA ILE A 949 -1.29 -7.83 8.12
C ILE A 949 -2.42 -7.49 7.13
N ALA A 950 -2.44 -6.27 6.60
CA ALA A 950 -3.40 -5.82 5.58
C ALA A 950 -3.30 -6.67 4.30
N LEU A 951 -2.09 -6.95 3.80
CA LEU A 951 -1.82 -7.80 2.64
C LEU A 951 -2.25 -9.26 2.88
N ALA A 952 -1.91 -9.85 4.03
CA ALA A 952 -2.38 -11.17 4.40
C ALA A 952 -3.91 -11.24 4.51
N ALA A 953 -4.55 -10.17 4.99
CA ALA A 953 -6.00 -10.02 4.99
C ALA A 953 -6.57 -9.86 3.56
N ALA A 954 -5.90 -9.19 2.63
CA ALA A 954 -6.39 -9.00 1.26
C ALA A 954 -6.32 -10.28 0.41
N LEU A 955 -5.25 -11.08 0.53
CA LEU A 955 -4.93 -12.18 -0.40
C LEU A 955 -6.05 -13.23 -0.58
N PRO A 956 -6.59 -13.46 -1.79
CA PRO A 956 -7.77 -14.31 -2.02
C PRO A 956 -7.46 -15.82 -2.12
N LEU A 957 -6.51 -16.35 -1.33
CA LEU A 957 -6.08 -17.77 -1.41
C LEU A 957 -7.20 -18.80 -1.19
N ARG A 958 -8.32 -18.39 -0.56
CA ARG A 958 -9.58 -19.13 -0.60
C ARG A 958 -10.71 -18.13 -0.85
N ARG A 959 -11.51 -18.38 -1.90
CA ARG A 959 -12.86 -17.80 -1.99
C ARG A 959 -13.70 -18.33 -0.83
N VAL A 960 -14.12 -17.43 0.05
CA VAL A 960 -15.10 -17.65 1.13
C VAL A 960 -16.29 -16.72 0.87
N SER A 961 -16.78 -16.74 -0.37
CA SER A 961 -18.03 -16.07 -0.74
C SER A 961 -19.19 -16.98 -0.32
N GLU A 962 -19.89 -16.61 0.74
CA GLU A 962 -21.20 -17.17 1.03
C GLU A 962 -22.18 -16.65 -0.03
N VAL A 963 -22.74 -17.55 -0.82
CA VAL A 963 -23.89 -17.22 -1.66
C VAL A 963 -25.13 -17.53 -0.83
N ARG A 964 -26.04 -16.56 -0.74
CA ARG A 964 -27.35 -16.75 -0.16
C ARG A 964 -28.37 -16.45 -1.24
N LEU A 965 -29.30 -17.38 -1.39
CA LEU A 965 -30.46 -17.28 -2.26
C LEU A 965 -31.61 -16.73 -1.41
#